data_AF-A0A961VCC9-F1
#
_entry.id   AF-A0A961VCC9-F1
#
_cell.length_a   1.000
_cell.length_b   1.000
_cell.length_c   1.000
_cell.angle_alpha   90.00
_cell.angle_beta   90.00
_cell.angle_gamma   90.00
#
_symmetry.space_group_name_H-M   'P 1'
#
loop_
_entity.id
_entity.type
_entity.pdbx_description
1 polymer ?
#
loop_
_entity_poly.entity_id
_entity_poly.type
_entity_poly.pdbx_seq_one_letter_code
_entity_poly.pdbx_strand_id
1 'polypeptide(L)'
;MSLPSAEEQLALELINQFRMDPNGEFARLITSTSPPTAVQSNITNAITFFGVDLSALASQLSAFSSVAPLAWNANLADAADGHSQQMIAADKQEHQLPGEPAPDVRANNAGYTGWSALGENISAFSDDMIYAHAGFVIDWGYDAVDIDSNNQLKANWQSLGDGIQDGAGHRANMMSASFTEVGIGVIHETNAATAVGDYVVTQDFGNRFTYQPQLLGVVIDDLDNDDFYDIGEGMGGVSVSVSNGTNTYNTTTWSSGGWQIVVPQGSYTITFSGGGLSGTIVRMATLGTDNVKVDVEADDASGGVPTTGSDNLTGTTGNDTIDLLAGNDTYNGLAGNDTIIGGPGADTINGGPGSDTASYAGSATGVNVRLQYNIAAGGDAAGDTLTSIENLTGSSHNDTLYGNPGNNIIRGGAGDDVLKGLNGADNLYGDLGNDWLYVDSLDNAALGGGGIDRLIVTNGNGVTNSVGANGIEIATGNIGNDRFYGGASSADLTLRGRAGDDILHGGSGDDFLYGDAGADQLRGGSGLDRLFIDENDTAIDGGAGNQDRVIVQQLASATSGVTVDMAASNVEVAYGNRNDDTFNGASSTVALSLYGRNGQDTLTGGSANDRLYGDNNDAAAGDILNGGQGNDFLHGGTNGAGGFAERDQFIFDADWGDDRIFDFA
;
A
#
# COMPACT_ATOMS: atom_id res chain seq x y z
N MET A 1 -24.61 21.33 -35.53
CA MET A 1 -23.36 20.57 -35.39
C MET A 1 -23.58 19.61 -34.26
N SER A 2 -23.09 18.39 -34.40
CA SER A 2 -22.91 17.48 -33.27
C SER A 2 -22.16 18.22 -32.15
N LEU A 3 -22.55 17.97 -30.91
CA LEU A 3 -21.73 18.27 -29.74
C LEU A 3 -20.95 17.00 -29.42
N PRO A 4 -19.78 17.11 -28.78
CA PRO A 4 -19.00 15.93 -28.47
C PRO A 4 -19.75 14.97 -27.53
N SER A 5 -19.51 13.67 -27.70
CA SER A 5 -19.94 12.64 -26.77
C SER A 5 -19.21 12.73 -25.42
N ALA A 6 -19.60 11.90 -24.45
CA ALA A 6 -18.90 11.85 -23.17
C ALA A 6 -17.47 11.30 -23.31
N GLU A 7 -17.29 10.34 -24.21
CA GLU A 7 -16.00 9.72 -24.53
C GLU A 7 -15.11 10.67 -25.34
N GLU A 8 -15.68 11.41 -26.31
CA GLU A 8 -14.94 12.44 -27.04
C GLU A 8 -14.51 13.59 -26.12
N GLN A 9 -15.34 13.94 -25.12
CA GLN A 9 -14.97 14.90 -24.08
C GLN A 9 -13.80 14.38 -23.23
N LEU A 10 -13.85 13.12 -22.77
CA LEU A 10 -12.74 12.49 -22.03
C LEU A 10 -11.46 12.51 -22.84
N ALA A 11 -11.53 12.11 -24.12
CA ALA A 11 -10.39 12.13 -25.02
C ALA A 11 -9.81 13.54 -25.22
N LEU A 12 -10.68 14.55 -25.37
CA LEU A 12 -10.26 15.95 -25.48
C LEU A 12 -9.56 16.43 -24.20
N GLU A 13 -10.08 16.01 -23.05
CA GLU A 13 -9.53 16.35 -21.74
C GLU A 13 -8.13 15.78 -21.55
N LEU A 14 -7.96 14.48 -21.82
CA LEU A 14 -6.68 13.77 -21.80
C LEU A 14 -5.64 14.42 -22.74
N ILE A 15 -6.02 14.74 -23.98
CA ILE A 15 -5.12 15.41 -24.95
C ILE A 15 -4.68 16.78 -24.41
N ASN A 16 -5.62 17.57 -23.87
CA ASN A 16 -5.31 18.91 -23.37
C ASN A 16 -4.53 18.89 -22.06
N GLN A 17 -4.75 17.90 -21.19
CA GLN A 17 -3.93 17.67 -20.00
C GLN A 17 -2.48 17.37 -20.40
N PHE A 18 -2.26 16.45 -21.34
CA PHE A 18 -0.93 16.15 -21.86
C PHE A 18 -0.25 17.38 -22.50
N ARG A 19 -1.00 18.18 -23.26
CA ARG A 19 -0.47 19.39 -23.91
C ARG A 19 -0.03 20.46 -22.92
N MET A 20 -0.77 20.63 -21.83
CA MET A 20 -0.47 21.65 -20.81
C MET A 20 0.62 21.20 -19.84
N ASP A 21 0.67 19.90 -19.52
CA ASP A 21 1.64 19.31 -18.61
C ASP A 21 2.17 17.96 -19.13
N PRO A 22 3.05 17.99 -20.15
CA PRO A 22 3.63 16.76 -20.70
C PRO A 22 4.56 16.05 -19.70
N ASN A 23 5.08 16.77 -18.70
CA ASN A 23 5.96 16.20 -17.68
C ASN A 23 5.18 15.35 -16.67
N GLY A 24 4.00 15.81 -16.25
CA GLY A 24 3.13 15.09 -15.34
C GLY A 24 2.49 13.85 -15.96
N GLU A 25 2.43 13.77 -17.29
CA GLU A 25 1.76 12.68 -17.99
C GLU A 25 2.35 11.29 -17.70
N PHE A 26 3.67 11.23 -17.52
CA PHE A 26 4.32 9.99 -17.10
C PHE A 26 3.75 9.49 -15.77
N ALA A 27 3.59 10.39 -14.79
CA ALA A 27 3.08 10.03 -13.48
C ALA A 27 1.63 9.56 -13.54
N ARG A 28 0.80 10.24 -14.35
CA ARG A 28 -0.61 9.89 -14.56
C ARG A 28 -0.79 8.50 -15.19
N LEU A 29 0.05 8.16 -16.16
CA LEU A 29 -0.05 6.87 -16.84
C LEU A 29 0.64 5.72 -16.10
N ILE A 30 1.66 6.00 -15.27
CA ILE A 30 2.63 4.97 -14.80
C ILE A 30 2.77 4.89 -13.26
N THR A 31 2.43 5.92 -12.47
CA THR A 31 2.70 5.93 -11.00
C THR A 31 1.44 5.94 -10.14
N SER A 32 1.44 5.11 -9.09
CA SER A 32 0.28 4.77 -8.25
C SER A 32 -0.01 5.74 -7.09
N THR A 33 -0.11 7.05 -7.33
CA THR A 33 -0.48 8.03 -6.28
C THR A 33 -1.77 8.77 -6.65
N SER A 34 -2.81 8.55 -5.84
CA SER A 34 -4.23 8.94 -6.02
C SER A 34 -4.51 10.46 -6.11
N PRO A 35 -5.64 10.92 -6.71
CA PRO A 35 -6.56 10.20 -7.63
C PRO A 35 -6.49 10.68 -9.11
N PRO A 36 -6.90 9.88 -10.12
CA PRO A 36 -7.25 8.47 -10.16
C PRO A 36 -6.22 7.62 -10.96
N THR A 37 -6.46 6.30 -10.94
CA THR A 37 -5.72 5.21 -11.62
C THR A 37 -4.48 4.67 -10.91
N ALA A 38 -4.69 3.63 -10.09
CA ALA A 38 -3.74 2.52 -10.17
C ALA A 38 -3.64 2.14 -11.66
N VAL A 39 -2.43 2.18 -12.26
CA VAL A 39 -2.21 1.90 -13.69
C VAL A 39 -3.11 0.75 -14.12
N GLN A 40 -4.09 1.04 -14.99
CA GLN A 40 -5.09 0.06 -15.36
C GLN A 40 -4.39 -1.23 -15.82
N SER A 41 -4.97 -2.39 -15.49
CA SER A 41 -4.29 -3.67 -15.73
C SER A 41 -3.93 -3.89 -17.19
N ASN A 42 -4.76 -3.39 -18.12
CA ASN A 42 -4.49 -3.41 -19.56
C ASN A 42 -3.23 -2.58 -19.92
N ILE A 43 -3.07 -1.36 -19.41
CA ILE A 43 -1.88 -0.52 -19.60
C ILE A 43 -0.64 -1.21 -19.04
N THR A 44 -0.72 -1.74 -17.81
CA THR A 44 0.39 -2.50 -17.18
C THR A 44 0.80 -3.71 -18.02
N ASN A 45 -0.19 -4.45 -18.54
CA ASN A 45 0.04 -5.59 -19.42
C ASN A 45 0.68 -5.18 -20.74
N ALA A 46 0.25 -4.06 -21.35
CA ALA A 46 0.82 -3.54 -22.59
C ALA A 46 2.27 -3.11 -22.40
N ILE A 47 2.57 -2.35 -21.34
CA ILE A 47 3.95 -1.94 -20.96
C ILE A 47 4.86 -3.17 -20.86
N THR A 48 4.39 -4.20 -20.15
CA THR A 48 5.13 -5.46 -19.98
C THR A 48 5.28 -6.22 -21.29
N PHE A 49 4.22 -6.27 -22.10
CA PHE A 49 4.21 -6.99 -23.37
C PHE A 49 5.19 -6.37 -24.37
N PHE A 50 5.17 -5.05 -24.53
CA PHE A 50 6.02 -4.32 -25.47
C PHE A 50 7.44 -4.08 -24.94
N GLY A 51 7.70 -4.27 -23.63
CA GLY A 51 9.02 -4.05 -23.05
C GLY A 51 9.38 -2.58 -22.94
N VAL A 52 8.41 -1.72 -22.60
CA VAL A 52 8.56 -0.26 -22.59
C VAL A 52 9.66 0.18 -21.61
N ASP A 53 10.67 0.91 -22.11
CA ASP A 53 11.68 1.57 -21.26
C ASP A 53 11.07 2.83 -20.62
N LEU A 54 10.61 2.67 -19.38
CA LEU A 54 9.98 3.75 -18.62
C LEU A 54 10.94 4.93 -18.36
N SER A 55 12.25 4.69 -18.28
CA SER A 55 13.22 5.78 -18.13
C SER A 55 13.36 6.58 -19.42
N ALA A 56 13.38 5.90 -20.56
CA ALA A 56 13.41 6.56 -21.86
C ALA A 56 12.11 7.34 -22.11
N LEU A 57 10.95 6.74 -21.82
CA LEU A 57 9.65 7.41 -21.93
C LEU A 57 9.61 8.69 -21.08
N ALA A 58 9.96 8.61 -19.79
CA ALA A 58 10.00 9.78 -18.91
C ALA A 58 10.94 10.88 -19.44
N SER A 59 12.10 10.49 -19.99
CA SER A 59 13.03 11.44 -20.62
C SER A 59 12.49 12.07 -21.90
N GLN A 60 11.71 11.35 -22.70
CA GLN A 60 11.11 11.87 -23.94
C GLN A 60 9.94 12.79 -23.64
N LEU A 61 9.07 12.43 -22.70
CA LEU A 61 7.95 13.27 -22.27
C LEU A 61 8.46 14.58 -21.65
N SER A 62 9.49 14.51 -20.82
CA SER A 62 10.12 15.69 -20.21
C SER A 62 10.85 16.63 -21.18
N ALA A 63 11.08 16.20 -22.43
CA ALA A 63 11.66 17.03 -23.47
C ALA A 63 10.64 17.93 -24.18
N PHE A 64 9.34 17.66 -24.04
CA PHE A 64 8.31 18.51 -24.61
C PHE A 64 8.09 19.77 -23.76
N SER A 65 7.85 20.89 -24.44
CA SER A 65 7.34 22.10 -23.79
C SER A 65 5.82 22.09 -23.82
N SER A 66 5.19 22.65 -22.79
CA SER A 66 3.74 22.87 -22.76
C SER A 66 3.30 23.67 -23.99
N VAL A 67 2.22 23.25 -24.63
CA VAL A 67 1.60 23.93 -25.78
C VAL A 67 0.14 24.22 -25.47
N ALA A 68 -0.42 25.22 -26.15
CA ALA A 68 -1.80 25.64 -25.91
C ALA A 68 -2.80 24.51 -26.15
N PRO A 69 -3.92 24.47 -25.41
CA PRO A 69 -4.96 23.46 -25.59
C PRO A 69 -5.62 23.55 -26.98
N LEU A 70 -6.20 22.45 -27.43
CA LEU A 70 -6.94 22.32 -28.68
C LEU A 70 -8.43 22.54 -28.44
N ALA A 71 -9.08 23.26 -29.35
CA ALA A 71 -10.53 23.39 -29.37
C ALA A 71 -11.16 22.23 -30.17
N TRP A 72 -12.30 21.73 -29.73
CA TRP A 72 -12.99 20.67 -30.45
C TRP A 72 -13.65 21.21 -31.73
N ASN A 73 -13.56 20.45 -32.83
CA ASN A 73 -14.10 20.84 -34.13
C ASN A 73 -14.96 19.73 -34.75
N ALA A 74 -16.26 20.02 -34.92
CA ALA A 74 -17.23 19.08 -35.47
C ALA A 74 -16.89 18.54 -36.86
N ASN A 75 -16.30 19.35 -37.75
CA ASN A 75 -16.00 18.88 -39.11
C ASN A 75 -14.80 17.91 -39.10
N LEU A 76 -13.82 18.12 -38.21
CA LEU A 76 -12.74 17.14 -38.02
C LEU A 76 -13.28 15.88 -37.33
N ALA A 77 -14.19 16.02 -36.37
CA ALA A 77 -14.79 14.88 -35.68
C ALA A 77 -15.60 14.00 -36.66
N ASP A 78 -16.41 14.62 -37.54
CA ASP A 78 -17.13 13.90 -38.61
C ASP A 78 -16.17 13.14 -39.55
N ALA A 79 -14.97 13.67 -39.83
CA ALA A 79 -13.95 13.00 -40.63
C ALA A 79 -13.31 11.81 -39.87
N ALA A 80 -12.97 12.02 -38.60
CA ALA A 80 -12.39 11.01 -37.71
C ALA A 80 -13.35 9.83 -37.44
N ASP A 81 -14.63 10.11 -37.22
CA ASP A 81 -15.69 9.10 -37.10
C ASP A 81 -15.80 8.26 -38.38
N GLY A 82 -15.85 8.93 -39.54
CA GLY A 82 -15.94 8.26 -40.83
C GLY A 82 -14.74 7.35 -41.12
N HIS A 83 -13.55 7.70 -40.64
CA HIS A 83 -12.36 6.86 -40.75
C HIS A 83 -12.41 5.67 -39.77
N SER A 84 -12.79 5.92 -38.52
CA SER A 84 -12.93 4.87 -37.49
C SER A 84 -13.93 3.78 -37.91
N GLN A 85 -15.06 4.17 -38.51
CA GLN A 85 -16.04 3.21 -39.07
C GLN A 85 -15.45 2.36 -40.20
N GLN A 86 -14.55 2.93 -41.01
CA GLN A 86 -13.90 2.18 -42.08
C GLN A 86 -12.85 1.22 -41.55
N MET A 87 -12.07 1.62 -40.52
CA MET A 87 -11.13 0.74 -39.83
C MET A 87 -11.84 -0.49 -39.25
N ILE A 88 -12.98 -0.26 -38.61
CA ILE A 88 -13.89 -1.31 -38.15
C ILE A 88 -14.35 -2.21 -39.30
N ALA A 89 -14.89 -1.61 -40.37
CA ALA A 89 -15.43 -2.38 -41.50
C ALA A 89 -14.36 -3.20 -42.25
N ALA A 90 -13.13 -2.71 -42.25
CA ALA A 90 -11.98 -3.38 -42.86
C ALA A 90 -11.25 -4.33 -41.90
N ASP A 91 -11.59 -4.29 -40.61
CA ASP A 91 -10.93 -4.99 -39.51
C ASP A 91 -9.41 -4.72 -39.45
N LYS A 92 -9.05 -3.44 -39.58
CA LYS A 92 -7.65 -2.98 -39.76
C LYS A 92 -7.41 -1.58 -39.21
N GLN A 93 -6.20 -1.34 -38.71
CA GLN A 93 -5.68 -0.01 -38.37
C GLN A 93 -4.69 0.46 -39.44
N GLU A 94 -5.11 1.41 -40.29
CA GLU A 94 -4.28 2.02 -41.35
C GLU A 94 -4.75 3.46 -41.58
N HIS A 95 -3.85 4.46 -41.62
CA HIS A 95 -4.19 5.89 -41.88
C HIS A 95 -4.98 6.11 -43.19
N GLN A 96 -4.83 5.18 -44.13
CA GLN A 96 -5.56 5.20 -45.38
C GLN A 96 -5.81 3.77 -45.85
N LEU A 97 -7.05 3.32 -45.70
CA LEU A 97 -7.46 2.00 -46.16
C LEU A 97 -7.50 1.92 -47.69
N PRO A 98 -7.36 0.73 -48.29
CA PRO A 98 -7.41 0.57 -49.74
C PRO A 98 -8.71 1.12 -50.36
N GLY A 99 -8.59 2.20 -51.12
CA GLY A 99 -9.73 2.86 -51.79
C GLY A 99 -10.36 4.01 -51.01
N GLU A 100 -9.88 4.28 -49.79
CA GLU A 100 -10.29 5.42 -48.99
C GLU A 100 -9.57 6.71 -49.44
N PRO A 101 -10.25 7.88 -49.44
CA PRO A 101 -9.58 9.17 -49.60
C PRO A 101 -8.50 9.40 -48.54
N ALA A 102 -7.43 10.11 -48.90
CA ALA A 102 -6.39 10.50 -47.95
C ALA A 102 -6.94 11.43 -46.84
N PRO A 103 -6.31 11.52 -45.66
CA PRO A 103 -6.81 12.29 -44.52
C PRO A 103 -7.17 13.74 -44.86
N ASP A 104 -6.37 14.41 -45.69
CA ASP A 104 -6.62 15.77 -46.16
C ASP A 104 -7.90 15.90 -46.99
N VAL A 105 -8.20 14.87 -47.80
CA VAL A 105 -9.43 14.80 -48.58
C VAL A 105 -10.64 14.47 -47.69
N ARG A 106 -10.46 13.62 -46.67
CA ARG A 106 -11.52 13.32 -45.67
C ARG A 106 -11.93 14.58 -44.92
N ALA A 107 -10.97 15.32 -44.37
CA ALA A 107 -11.20 16.58 -43.69
C ALA A 107 -11.91 17.61 -44.59
N ASN A 108 -11.46 17.76 -45.84
CA ASN A 108 -12.10 18.66 -46.81
C ASN A 108 -13.55 18.24 -47.13
N ASN A 109 -13.81 16.94 -47.28
CA ASN A 109 -15.15 16.42 -47.55
C ASN A 109 -16.11 16.61 -46.37
N ALA A 110 -15.60 16.54 -45.14
CA ALA A 110 -16.35 16.89 -43.91
C ALA A 110 -16.52 18.41 -43.73
N GLY A 111 -16.00 19.22 -44.66
CA GLY A 111 -16.13 20.68 -44.65
C GLY A 111 -15.05 21.41 -43.85
N TYR A 112 -14.03 20.72 -43.36
CA TYR A 112 -12.85 21.33 -42.77
C TYR A 112 -11.89 21.78 -43.88
N THR A 113 -12.03 23.03 -44.32
CA THR A 113 -11.29 23.62 -45.46
C THR A 113 -10.50 24.85 -45.04
N GLY A 114 -9.52 25.26 -45.87
CA GLY A 114 -8.72 26.47 -45.63
C GLY A 114 -7.68 26.31 -44.50
N TRP A 115 -7.29 25.07 -44.22
CA TRP A 115 -6.32 24.71 -43.20
C TRP A 115 -4.87 24.97 -43.64
N SER A 116 -4.01 25.19 -42.65
CA SER A 116 -2.56 25.41 -42.74
C SER A 116 -1.73 24.19 -42.41
N ALA A 117 -2.30 23.33 -41.55
CA ALA A 117 -1.71 22.10 -41.09
C ALA A 117 -2.84 21.10 -40.82
N LEU A 118 -2.54 19.84 -41.09
CA LEU A 118 -3.36 18.69 -40.71
C LEU A 118 -2.44 17.60 -40.18
N GLY A 119 -2.94 16.80 -39.25
CA GLY A 119 -2.30 15.60 -38.73
C GLY A 119 -3.37 14.60 -38.30
N GLU A 120 -2.99 13.33 -38.19
CA GLU A 120 -3.91 12.27 -37.78
C GLU A 120 -3.17 11.30 -36.85
N ASN A 121 -3.82 10.90 -35.76
CA ASN A 121 -3.45 9.74 -34.97
C ASN A 121 -4.60 8.72 -35.02
N ILE A 122 -4.26 7.43 -35.09
CA ILE A 122 -5.26 6.34 -35.08
C ILE A 122 -4.86 5.28 -34.07
N SER A 123 -5.84 4.79 -33.32
CA SER A 123 -5.70 3.67 -32.41
C SER A 123 -6.84 2.69 -32.62
N ALA A 124 -6.49 1.43 -32.75
CA ALA A 124 -7.38 0.30 -32.61
C ALA A 124 -6.77 -0.65 -31.57
N PHE A 125 -7.44 -1.77 -31.29
CA PHE A 125 -7.03 -2.76 -30.29
C PHE A 125 -7.02 -2.20 -28.86
N SER A 126 -7.83 -1.17 -28.61
CA SER A 126 -7.95 -0.56 -27.29
C SER A 126 -9.14 -1.13 -26.51
N ASP A 127 -8.93 -1.40 -25.22
CA ASP A 127 -9.99 -1.92 -24.34
C ASP A 127 -10.88 -0.80 -23.78
N ASP A 128 -10.34 0.41 -23.66
CA ASP A 128 -11.03 1.63 -23.22
C ASP A 128 -10.32 2.89 -23.75
N MET A 129 -10.91 4.05 -23.48
CA MET A 129 -10.38 5.34 -23.93
C MET A 129 -9.07 5.74 -23.23
N ILE A 130 -8.88 5.38 -21.96
CA ILE A 130 -7.65 5.69 -21.22
C ILE A 130 -6.50 4.84 -21.79
N TYR A 131 -6.75 3.57 -22.10
CA TYR A 131 -5.83 2.70 -22.81
C TYR A 131 -5.49 3.22 -24.21
N ALA A 132 -6.48 3.72 -24.97
CA ALA A 132 -6.23 4.33 -26.28
C ALA A 132 -5.33 5.57 -26.19
N HIS A 133 -5.59 6.45 -25.21
CA HIS A 133 -4.76 7.63 -24.94
C HIS A 133 -3.34 7.24 -24.51
N ALA A 134 -3.22 6.27 -23.60
CA ALA A 134 -1.93 5.71 -23.22
C ALA A 134 -1.18 5.15 -24.43
N GLY A 135 -1.87 4.54 -25.38
CA GLY A 135 -1.30 4.08 -26.64
C GLY A 135 -0.74 5.21 -27.52
N PHE A 136 -1.42 6.37 -27.57
CA PHE A 136 -0.90 7.55 -28.29
C PHE A 136 0.29 8.21 -27.58
N VAL A 137 0.27 8.25 -26.24
CA VAL A 137 1.32 8.89 -25.45
C VAL A 137 2.55 8.00 -25.33
N ILE A 138 2.40 6.73 -24.98
CA ILE A 138 3.52 5.77 -24.90
C ILE A 138 4.00 5.43 -26.31
N ASP A 139 3.12 5.50 -27.31
CA ASP A 139 3.42 5.17 -28.71
C ASP A 139 4.02 3.77 -28.80
N TRP A 140 3.38 2.82 -28.11
CA TRP A 140 3.92 1.46 -28.00
C TRP A 140 3.88 0.76 -29.35
N GLY A 141 4.94 0.02 -29.64
CA GLY A 141 5.07 -0.70 -30.89
C GLY A 141 6.51 -1.05 -31.17
N TYR A 142 6.71 -1.55 -32.38
CA TYR A 142 7.99 -2.06 -32.82
C TYR A 142 8.66 -1.06 -33.75
N ASP A 143 9.93 -0.81 -33.52
CA ASP A 143 10.72 0.08 -34.35
C ASP A 143 11.64 -0.71 -35.31
N ALA A 144 12.58 0.00 -35.96
CA ALA A 144 13.53 -0.63 -36.87
C ALA A 144 14.53 -1.59 -36.15
N VAL A 145 14.70 -1.46 -34.83
CA VAL A 145 15.56 -2.32 -34.00
C VAL A 145 14.87 -3.65 -33.71
N ASP A 146 13.54 -3.71 -33.70
CA ASP A 146 12.76 -4.93 -33.42
C ASP A 146 12.53 -5.84 -34.62
N ILE A 147 12.62 -5.29 -35.83
CA ILE A 147 12.35 -6.03 -37.08
C ILE A 147 13.64 -6.47 -37.78
N ASP A 148 13.61 -7.64 -38.42
CA ASP A 148 14.70 -8.18 -39.23
C ASP A 148 14.70 -7.58 -40.65
N SER A 149 15.70 -7.97 -41.46
CA SER A 149 15.81 -7.48 -42.85
C SER A 149 14.66 -7.90 -43.77
N ASN A 150 13.76 -8.78 -43.31
CA ASN A 150 12.57 -9.25 -44.03
C ASN A 150 11.27 -8.63 -43.47
N ASN A 151 11.38 -7.61 -42.61
CA ASN A 151 10.24 -6.94 -41.98
C ASN A 151 9.42 -7.89 -41.08
N GLN A 152 10.09 -8.85 -40.43
CA GLN A 152 9.51 -9.74 -39.43
C GLN A 152 10.08 -9.40 -38.04
N LEU A 153 9.26 -9.53 -36.99
CA LEU A 153 9.74 -9.34 -35.62
C LEU A 153 10.82 -10.36 -35.26
N LYS A 154 11.94 -9.88 -34.72
CA LYS A 154 13.05 -10.72 -34.24
C LYS A 154 12.57 -11.58 -33.09
N ALA A 155 13.01 -12.83 -32.99
CA ALA A 155 12.56 -13.76 -31.94
C ALA A 155 12.82 -13.28 -30.49
N ASN A 156 13.73 -12.31 -30.32
CA ASN A 156 14.07 -11.71 -29.04
C ASN A 156 13.73 -10.21 -28.99
N TRP A 157 12.78 -9.73 -29.81
CA TRP A 157 12.39 -8.31 -29.88
C TRP A 157 12.10 -7.70 -28.49
N GLN A 158 11.44 -8.46 -27.61
CA GLN A 158 11.12 -8.06 -26.22
C GLN A 158 12.35 -7.72 -25.35
N SER A 159 13.54 -8.11 -25.80
CA SER A 159 14.82 -7.88 -25.14
C SER A 159 15.77 -6.99 -25.93
N LEU A 160 15.34 -6.48 -27.09
CA LEU A 160 16.15 -5.73 -28.05
C LEU A 160 15.79 -4.25 -28.15
N GLY A 161 14.54 -3.89 -27.87
CA GLY A 161 14.01 -2.53 -28.01
C GLY A 161 13.49 -1.96 -26.69
N ASP A 162 13.20 -0.67 -26.71
CA ASP A 162 12.62 0.12 -25.62
C ASP A 162 11.08 0.10 -25.64
N GLY A 163 10.46 -0.72 -26.51
CA GLY A 163 9.01 -0.89 -26.62
C GLY A 163 8.23 0.35 -27.10
N ILE A 164 8.94 1.41 -27.51
CA ILE A 164 8.40 2.70 -27.90
C ILE A 164 8.76 2.95 -29.37
N GLN A 165 7.81 3.40 -30.18
CA GLN A 165 8.11 3.73 -31.57
C GLN A 165 9.03 4.96 -31.67
N ASP A 166 10.18 4.78 -32.33
CA ASP A 166 11.02 5.88 -32.85
C ASP A 166 10.90 5.91 -34.40
N GLY A 167 10.29 6.94 -35.01
CA GLY A 167 9.85 8.21 -34.41
C GLY A 167 8.52 8.18 -33.65
N ALA A 168 8.43 9.06 -32.65
CA ALA A 168 7.27 9.29 -31.77
C ALA A 168 6.11 10.04 -32.46
N GLY A 169 5.59 9.48 -33.56
CA GLY A 169 4.63 10.15 -34.45
C GLY A 169 3.38 10.66 -33.72
N HIS A 170 2.80 9.83 -32.84
CA HIS A 170 1.56 10.18 -32.15
C HIS A 170 1.76 11.33 -31.15
N ARG A 171 2.81 11.23 -30.32
CA ARG A 171 3.22 12.31 -29.38
C ARG A 171 3.54 13.60 -30.12
N ALA A 172 4.27 13.52 -31.24
CA ALA A 172 4.66 14.69 -32.01
C ALA A 172 3.45 15.44 -32.59
N ASN A 173 2.41 14.71 -33.02
CA ASN A 173 1.15 15.31 -33.44
C ASN A 173 0.44 15.97 -32.25
N MET A 174 0.24 15.25 -31.14
CA MET A 174 -0.44 15.77 -29.95
C MET A 174 0.27 17.00 -29.35
N MET A 175 1.60 17.08 -29.42
CA MET A 175 2.40 18.20 -28.89
C MET A 175 2.75 19.28 -29.91
N SER A 176 2.22 19.21 -31.14
CA SER A 176 2.48 20.22 -32.15
C SER A 176 1.76 21.53 -31.82
N ALA A 177 2.53 22.61 -31.66
CA ALA A 177 2.02 23.99 -31.55
C ALA A 177 1.43 24.51 -32.87
N SER A 178 1.59 23.78 -33.98
CA SER A 178 0.99 24.15 -35.26
C SER A 178 -0.49 23.81 -35.33
N PHE A 179 -1.02 23.01 -34.39
CA PHE A 179 -2.44 22.66 -34.30
C PHE A 179 -3.14 23.47 -33.22
N THR A 180 -4.39 23.82 -33.52
CA THR A 180 -5.24 24.63 -32.64
C THR A 180 -6.64 24.03 -32.46
N GLU A 181 -6.98 23.04 -33.29
CA GLU A 181 -8.26 22.36 -33.32
C GLU A 181 -8.03 20.84 -33.41
N VAL A 182 -8.94 20.07 -32.84
CA VAL A 182 -8.96 18.60 -32.96
C VAL A 182 -10.39 18.11 -33.19
N GLY A 183 -10.54 17.11 -34.05
CA GLY A 183 -11.71 16.26 -34.13
C GLY A 183 -11.36 14.89 -33.63
N ILE A 184 -12.24 14.30 -32.83
CA ILE A 184 -12.02 12.98 -32.23
C ILE A 184 -13.21 12.15 -32.62
N GLY A 185 -12.96 10.95 -33.15
CA GLY A 185 -13.99 9.94 -33.34
C GLY A 185 -13.69 8.75 -32.44
N VAL A 186 -14.62 8.42 -31.55
CA VAL A 186 -14.51 7.29 -30.60
C VAL A 186 -15.65 6.33 -30.87
N ILE A 187 -15.35 5.17 -31.43
CA ILE A 187 -16.37 4.18 -31.79
C ILE A 187 -16.17 2.92 -30.98
N HIS A 188 -17.23 2.53 -30.26
CA HIS A 188 -17.29 1.26 -29.55
C HIS A 188 -17.68 0.13 -30.51
N GLU A 189 -16.77 -0.79 -30.77
CA GLU A 189 -17.03 -1.99 -31.56
C GLU A 189 -17.55 -3.11 -30.65
N THR A 190 -18.69 -3.68 -30.99
CA THR A 190 -19.40 -4.67 -30.13
C THR A 190 -19.44 -6.07 -30.75
N ASN A 191 -18.94 -6.21 -31.97
CA ASN A 191 -18.85 -7.45 -32.71
C ASN A 191 -17.53 -8.14 -32.38
N ALA A 192 -17.63 -9.15 -31.51
CA ALA A 192 -16.52 -10.01 -31.11
C ALA A 192 -15.85 -10.80 -32.27
N ALA A 193 -16.35 -10.69 -33.51
CA ALA A 193 -15.71 -11.26 -34.70
C ALA A 193 -14.65 -10.33 -35.31
N THR A 194 -14.62 -9.05 -34.94
CA THR A 194 -13.58 -8.10 -35.35
C THR A 194 -12.37 -8.20 -34.41
N ALA A 195 -11.19 -7.93 -34.94
CA ALA A 195 -9.93 -7.91 -34.22
C ALA A 195 -9.53 -6.51 -33.73
N VAL A 196 -10.18 -5.43 -34.19
CA VAL A 196 -9.81 -4.02 -33.91
C VAL A 196 -10.08 -3.52 -32.48
N GLY A 197 -10.35 -4.40 -31.50
CA GLY A 197 -10.60 -4.04 -30.09
C GLY A 197 -11.95 -3.35 -29.85
N ASP A 198 -12.26 -3.12 -28.58
CA ASP A 198 -13.55 -2.54 -28.14
C ASP A 198 -13.64 -1.04 -28.48
N TYR A 199 -12.51 -0.33 -28.49
CA TYR A 199 -12.43 1.08 -28.83
C TYR A 199 -11.55 1.31 -30.06
N VAL A 200 -12.14 1.93 -31.08
CA VAL A 200 -11.45 2.43 -32.28
C VAL A 200 -11.51 3.95 -32.26
N VAL A 201 -10.33 4.59 -32.20
CA VAL A 201 -10.17 6.02 -31.96
C VAL A 201 -9.37 6.66 -33.08
N THR A 202 -9.90 7.72 -33.67
CA THR A 202 -9.17 8.60 -34.60
C THR A 202 -9.11 10.01 -34.04
N GLN A 203 -7.93 10.64 -34.06
CA GLN A 203 -7.72 12.04 -33.70
C GLN A 203 -7.22 12.81 -34.93
N ASP A 204 -8.08 13.65 -35.49
CA ASP A 204 -7.75 14.53 -36.62
C ASP A 204 -7.39 15.92 -36.09
N PHE A 205 -6.13 16.31 -36.24
CA PHE A 205 -5.60 17.59 -35.81
C PHE A 205 -5.61 18.60 -36.95
N GLY A 206 -5.88 19.87 -36.63
CA GLY A 206 -5.90 20.91 -37.63
C GLY A 206 -5.57 22.30 -37.13
N ASN A 207 -5.26 23.16 -38.09
CA ASN A 207 -5.20 24.60 -37.90
C ASN A 207 -5.71 25.30 -39.16
N ARG A 208 -6.56 26.30 -39.00
CA ARG A 208 -6.99 27.18 -40.10
C ARG A 208 -6.22 28.49 -40.00
N PHE A 209 -5.66 28.96 -41.11
CA PHE A 209 -4.97 30.26 -41.14
C PHE A 209 -5.86 31.45 -40.71
N THR A 210 -7.18 31.27 -40.57
CA THR A 210 -8.15 32.18 -39.95
C THR A 210 -8.59 31.72 -38.56
N TYR A 211 -7.67 31.22 -37.74
CA TYR A 211 -7.90 30.79 -36.37
C TYR A 211 -8.29 31.97 -35.47
N GLN A 212 -9.21 31.71 -34.54
CA GLN A 212 -9.55 32.62 -33.45
C GLN A 212 -9.29 31.91 -32.13
N PRO A 213 -8.42 32.45 -31.27
CA PRO A 213 -8.25 31.98 -29.90
C PRO A 213 -9.58 31.79 -29.19
N GLN A 214 -9.70 30.72 -28.42
CA GLN A 214 -10.90 30.36 -27.69
C GLN A 214 -10.59 30.16 -26.21
N LEU A 215 -11.56 30.53 -25.39
CA LEU A 215 -11.64 30.01 -24.03
C LEU A 215 -12.38 28.68 -24.11
N LEU A 216 -11.85 27.68 -23.44
CA LEU A 216 -12.41 26.34 -23.37
C LEU A 216 -12.32 25.82 -21.94
N GLY A 217 -13.05 24.76 -21.64
CA GLY A 217 -12.91 24.03 -20.38
C GLY A 217 -14.07 23.08 -20.15
N VAL A 218 -14.17 22.59 -18.92
CA VAL A 218 -15.25 21.73 -18.44
C VAL A 218 -15.81 22.25 -17.12
N VAL A 219 -17.08 21.99 -16.86
CA VAL A 219 -17.69 22.14 -15.53
C VAL A 219 -17.92 20.73 -14.99
N ILE A 220 -17.25 20.40 -13.88
CA ILE A 220 -17.18 19.05 -13.33
C ILE A 220 -17.96 19.01 -12.02
N ASP A 221 -18.79 17.99 -11.85
CA ASP A 221 -19.33 17.53 -10.58
C ASP A 221 -18.35 16.47 -10.08
N ASP A 222 -17.29 16.91 -9.40
CA ASP A 222 -16.09 16.12 -9.12
C ASP A 222 -16.38 15.10 -8.00
N LEU A 223 -16.55 13.82 -8.38
CA LEU A 223 -16.98 12.76 -7.47
C LEU A 223 -15.80 12.09 -6.75
N ASP A 224 -14.60 12.15 -7.32
CA ASP A 224 -13.41 11.48 -6.79
C ASP A 224 -12.25 12.43 -6.43
N ASN A 225 -12.49 13.75 -6.57
CA ASN A 225 -11.66 14.86 -6.15
C ASN A 225 -10.31 14.90 -6.89
N ASP A 226 -10.34 14.70 -8.21
CA ASP A 226 -9.15 14.68 -9.06
C ASP A 226 -8.98 15.92 -9.96
N ASP A 227 -9.91 16.89 -9.88
CA ASP A 227 -9.98 18.10 -10.71
C ASP A 227 -9.95 17.79 -12.23
N PHE A 228 -10.40 16.60 -12.64
CA PHE A 228 -10.40 16.12 -14.01
C PHE A 228 -11.81 15.64 -14.41
N TYR A 229 -12.05 15.48 -15.71
CA TYR A 229 -13.34 15.01 -16.18
C TYR A 229 -13.32 13.50 -16.35
N ASP A 230 -14.16 12.81 -15.57
CA ASP A 230 -14.59 11.46 -15.89
C ASP A 230 -15.97 11.40 -16.56
N ILE A 231 -16.20 10.31 -17.28
CA ILE A 231 -17.49 10.05 -17.92
C ILE A 231 -18.57 9.95 -16.83
N GLY A 232 -19.42 10.97 -16.79
CA GLY A 232 -20.53 11.06 -15.84
C GLY A 232 -20.46 12.29 -14.94
N GLU A 233 -19.29 12.91 -14.81
CA GLU A 233 -19.07 14.07 -13.94
C GLU A 233 -19.35 15.42 -14.62
N GLY A 234 -19.40 15.44 -15.94
CA GLY A 234 -19.66 16.67 -16.68
C GLY A 234 -21.06 17.26 -16.44
N MET A 235 -21.12 18.54 -16.04
CA MET A 235 -22.38 19.24 -15.81
C MET A 235 -22.92 19.93 -17.06
N GLY A 236 -23.91 19.32 -17.71
CA GLY A 236 -24.60 19.90 -18.85
C GLY A 236 -25.60 21.01 -18.53
N GLY A 237 -25.69 22.00 -19.41
CA GLY A 237 -26.67 23.09 -19.29
C GLY A 237 -26.25 24.27 -18.40
N VAL A 238 -25.00 24.31 -17.95
CA VAL A 238 -24.41 25.43 -17.21
C VAL A 238 -24.20 26.61 -18.18
N SER A 239 -24.69 27.79 -17.81
CA SER A 239 -24.50 29.02 -18.58
C SER A 239 -23.13 29.62 -18.28
N VAL A 240 -22.33 29.82 -19.32
CA VAL A 240 -21.00 30.42 -19.25
C VAL A 240 -21.03 31.81 -19.87
N SER A 241 -20.73 32.84 -19.08
CA SER A 241 -20.69 34.23 -19.51
C SER A 241 -19.28 34.78 -19.40
N VAL A 242 -18.74 35.29 -20.50
CA VAL A 242 -17.37 35.81 -20.62
C VAL A 242 -17.42 37.31 -20.90
N SER A 243 -16.89 38.14 -20.00
CA SER A 243 -16.94 39.60 -20.12
C SER A 243 -15.58 40.27 -19.91
N ASN A 244 -15.28 41.29 -20.72
CA ASN A 244 -14.14 42.20 -20.52
C ASN A 244 -14.56 43.57 -19.97
N GLY A 245 -15.76 43.66 -19.39
CA GLY A 245 -16.36 44.89 -18.89
C GLY A 245 -17.00 45.80 -19.95
N THR A 246 -16.70 45.59 -21.24
CA THR A 246 -17.32 46.32 -22.36
C THR A 246 -18.22 45.43 -23.20
N ASN A 247 -17.75 44.22 -23.52
CA ASN A 247 -18.48 43.21 -24.28
C ASN A 247 -18.70 41.98 -23.41
N THR A 248 -19.82 41.29 -23.63
CA THR A 248 -20.15 40.01 -22.98
C THR A 248 -20.51 38.99 -24.06
N TYR A 249 -19.93 37.80 -23.95
CA TYR A 249 -20.12 36.65 -24.82
C TYR A 249 -20.68 35.52 -23.98
N ASN A 250 -21.62 34.73 -24.51
CA ASN A 250 -22.25 33.66 -23.75
C ASN A 250 -22.19 32.35 -24.53
N THR A 251 -22.01 31.25 -23.79
CA THR A 251 -22.18 29.88 -24.28
C THR A 251 -22.86 29.04 -23.19
N THR A 252 -23.12 27.77 -23.48
CA THR A 252 -23.67 26.81 -22.53
C THR A 252 -22.84 25.54 -22.63
N THR A 253 -22.60 24.87 -21.51
CA THR A 253 -21.90 23.59 -21.51
C THR A 253 -22.65 22.56 -22.35
N TRP A 254 -21.89 21.70 -23.01
CA TRP A 254 -22.37 20.49 -23.67
C TRP A 254 -23.00 19.54 -22.65
N SER A 255 -23.71 18.51 -23.09
CA SER A 255 -24.28 17.52 -22.17
C SER A 255 -23.22 16.82 -21.30
N SER A 256 -21.98 16.72 -21.80
CA SER A 256 -20.80 16.19 -21.11
C SER A 256 -20.01 17.25 -20.32
N GLY A 257 -20.57 18.44 -20.05
CA GLY A 257 -19.93 19.48 -19.23
C GLY A 257 -18.92 20.38 -19.93
N GLY A 258 -18.34 19.95 -21.05
CA GLY A 258 -17.38 20.77 -21.81
C GLY A 258 -17.99 22.05 -22.40
N TRP A 259 -17.17 23.07 -22.62
CA TRP A 259 -17.57 24.33 -23.25
C TRP A 259 -16.42 24.94 -24.02
N GLN A 260 -16.75 25.72 -25.06
CA GLN A 260 -15.80 26.59 -25.74
C GLN A 260 -16.48 27.86 -26.27
N ILE A 261 -15.73 28.95 -26.33
CA ILE A 261 -16.20 30.23 -26.86
C ILE A 261 -15.06 31.05 -27.45
N VAL A 262 -15.32 31.59 -28.64
CA VAL A 262 -14.38 32.42 -29.37
C VAL A 262 -14.50 33.88 -28.89
N VAL A 263 -13.40 34.46 -28.42
CA VAL A 263 -13.35 35.87 -28.00
C VAL A 263 -12.07 36.55 -28.50
N PRO A 264 -12.04 37.89 -28.64
CA PRO A 264 -10.81 38.62 -28.95
C PRO A 264 -9.72 38.45 -27.89
N GLN A 265 -8.49 38.86 -28.21
CA GLN A 265 -7.42 38.94 -27.20
C GLN A 265 -7.78 39.92 -26.08
N GLY A 266 -7.51 39.54 -24.85
CA GLY A 266 -7.78 40.37 -23.68
C GLY A 266 -7.96 39.58 -22.38
N SER A 267 -8.18 40.30 -21.30
CA SER A 267 -8.52 39.72 -20.00
C SER A 267 -10.04 39.68 -19.81
N TYR A 268 -10.51 38.55 -19.30
CA TYR A 268 -11.93 38.25 -19.17
C TYR A 268 -12.26 37.76 -17.76
N THR A 269 -13.41 38.21 -17.25
CA THR A 269 -14.12 37.58 -16.15
C THR A 269 -15.08 36.55 -16.75
N ILE A 270 -14.99 35.31 -16.28
CA ILE A 270 -15.80 34.18 -16.73
C ILE A 270 -16.71 33.81 -15.57
N THR A 271 -18.01 33.76 -15.83
CA THR A 271 -19.05 33.52 -14.84
C THR A 271 -19.86 32.29 -15.23
N PHE A 272 -19.93 31.31 -14.35
CA PHE A 272 -20.69 30.06 -14.50
C PHE A 272 -21.95 30.11 -13.63
N SER A 273 -23.11 29.77 -14.18
CA SER A 273 -24.38 29.80 -13.44
C SER A 273 -25.44 28.89 -14.05
N GLY A 274 -26.40 28.43 -13.23
CA GLY A 274 -27.46 27.53 -13.67
C GLY A 274 -26.95 26.11 -13.93
N GLY A 275 -27.74 25.27 -14.59
CA GLY A 275 -27.31 23.92 -14.97
C GLY A 275 -27.04 22.95 -13.82
N GLY A 276 -27.62 23.17 -12.63
CA GLY A 276 -27.39 22.35 -11.44
C GLY A 276 -26.48 23.01 -10.39
N LEU A 277 -25.72 24.04 -10.77
CA LEU A 277 -24.88 24.80 -9.82
C LEU A 277 -25.74 25.47 -8.74
N SER A 278 -25.30 25.33 -7.48
CA SER A 278 -25.92 25.99 -6.32
C SER A 278 -25.63 27.48 -6.22
N GLY A 279 -24.51 27.90 -6.82
CA GLY A 279 -24.01 29.26 -6.80
C GLY A 279 -23.54 29.75 -8.16
N THR A 280 -22.96 30.95 -8.16
CA THR A 280 -22.26 31.49 -9.32
C THR A 280 -20.76 31.36 -9.07
N ILE A 281 -20.07 30.69 -9.98
CA ILE A 281 -18.61 30.56 -9.93
C ILE A 281 -18.01 31.62 -10.84
N VAL A 282 -16.94 32.29 -10.39
CA VAL A 282 -16.25 33.32 -11.16
C VAL A 282 -14.77 32.99 -11.28
N ARG A 283 -14.26 32.98 -12.51
CA ARG A 283 -12.85 32.80 -12.85
C ARG A 283 -12.35 33.99 -13.66
N MET A 284 -11.03 34.15 -13.75
CA MET A 284 -10.39 35.14 -14.61
C MET A 284 -9.38 34.45 -15.52
N ALA A 285 -9.35 34.86 -16.78
CA ALA A 285 -8.37 34.36 -17.75
C ALA A 285 -7.92 35.46 -18.70
N THR A 286 -6.73 35.32 -19.27
CA THR A 286 -6.20 36.23 -20.29
C THR A 286 -5.94 35.46 -21.57
N LEU A 287 -6.66 35.81 -22.64
CA LEU A 287 -6.55 35.18 -23.95
C LEU A 287 -5.50 35.91 -24.81
N GLY A 288 -4.51 35.14 -25.28
CA GLY A 288 -3.42 35.60 -26.14
C GLY A 288 -3.60 35.15 -27.60
N THR A 289 -2.51 34.75 -28.26
CA THR A 289 -2.57 34.17 -29.63
C THR A 289 -3.05 32.73 -29.65
N ASP A 290 -3.20 32.11 -28.49
CA ASP A 290 -3.44 30.69 -28.33
C ASP A 290 -4.73 30.45 -27.53
N ASN A 291 -5.28 29.24 -27.57
CA ASN A 291 -6.44 28.89 -26.73
C ASN A 291 -6.05 28.89 -25.25
N VAL A 292 -7.03 29.09 -24.38
CA VAL A 292 -6.84 29.06 -22.93
C VAL A 292 -7.91 28.18 -22.30
N LYS A 293 -7.48 27.24 -21.45
CA LYS A 293 -8.34 26.33 -20.71
C LYS A 293 -8.68 26.90 -19.33
N VAL A 294 -9.95 26.80 -18.93
CA VAL A 294 -10.49 27.22 -17.64
C VAL A 294 -11.56 26.23 -17.21
N ASP A 295 -11.20 25.37 -16.26
CA ASP A 295 -12.14 24.40 -15.69
C ASP A 295 -12.66 24.89 -14.34
N VAL A 296 -13.80 24.32 -13.94
CA VAL A 296 -14.42 24.60 -12.65
C VAL A 296 -15.04 23.33 -12.07
N GLU A 297 -14.69 22.98 -10.84
CA GLU A 297 -15.50 22.06 -10.04
C GLU A 297 -16.75 22.77 -9.49
N ALA A 298 -17.85 22.04 -9.46
CA ALA A 298 -19.08 22.40 -8.82
C ALA A 298 -19.14 21.75 -7.45
N ASP A 299 -18.76 22.50 -6.40
CA ASP A 299 -19.11 22.11 -5.03
C ASP A 299 -20.64 22.03 -4.91
N ASP A 300 -21.25 20.84 -4.88
CA ASP A 300 -22.36 20.53 -3.95
C ASP A 300 -22.98 19.11 -4.05
N ALA A 301 -22.93 18.40 -2.92
CA ALA A 301 -24.08 17.69 -2.38
C ALA A 301 -24.13 17.82 -0.83
N SER A 302 -24.80 18.87 -0.35
CA SER A 302 -25.40 19.08 0.99
C SER A 302 -24.91 18.26 2.21
N GLY A 303 -23.94 18.83 2.93
CA GLY A 303 -24.04 19.13 4.35
C GLY A 303 -23.71 20.61 4.52
N GLY A 304 -24.28 21.35 5.48
CA GLY A 304 -23.88 22.75 5.68
C GLY A 304 -22.35 22.89 5.77
N VAL A 305 -21.80 23.99 5.25
CA VAL A 305 -20.35 24.22 5.32
C VAL A 305 -19.94 24.26 6.80
N PRO A 306 -19.04 23.38 7.26
CA PRO A 306 -18.54 23.42 8.63
C PRO A 306 -17.98 24.80 8.94
N THR A 307 -18.28 25.30 10.13
CA THR A 307 -17.78 26.56 10.66
C THR A 307 -17.05 26.30 11.98
N THR A 308 -16.40 27.32 12.54
CA THR A 308 -15.76 27.18 13.87
C THR A 308 -16.77 27.41 15.02
N GLY A 309 -18.05 27.14 14.81
CA GLY A 309 -19.09 27.21 15.84
C GLY A 309 -20.04 26.04 15.71
N SER A 310 -20.94 25.85 16.68
CA SER A 310 -21.87 24.72 16.68
C SER A 310 -22.73 24.62 15.41
N ASP A 311 -22.53 23.54 14.67
CA ASP A 311 -23.20 23.22 13.42
C ASP A 311 -24.13 22.00 13.56
N ASN A 312 -25.09 21.91 12.63
CA ASN A 312 -25.98 20.76 12.51
C ASN A 312 -26.01 20.33 11.05
N LEU A 313 -25.19 19.33 10.75
CA LEU A 313 -24.80 18.91 9.42
C LEU A 313 -25.34 17.52 9.11
N THR A 314 -25.54 17.24 7.83
CA THR A 314 -25.95 15.92 7.33
C THR A 314 -25.08 15.60 6.14
N GLY A 315 -24.56 14.38 6.10
CA GLY A 315 -23.79 13.87 4.97
C GLY A 315 -24.69 13.50 3.79
N THR A 316 -24.08 12.89 2.78
CA THR A 316 -24.74 12.37 1.59
C THR A 316 -25.08 10.90 1.75
N THR A 317 -25.53 10.23 0.70
CA THR A 317 -25.64 8.75 0.72
C THR A 317 -24.42 8.06 0.11
N GLY A 318 -23.38 8.83 -0.24
CA GLY A 318 -22.09 8.36 -0.71
C GLY A 318 -21.08 8.33 0.44
N ASN A 319 -19.82 8.00 0.13
CA ASN A 319 -18.75 8.05 1.13
C ASN A 319 -18.33 9.50 1.33
N ASP A 320 -18.53 10.05 2.51
CA ASP A 320 -18.17 11.44 2.81
C ASP A 320 -16.80 11.53 3.51
N THR A 321 -16.05 12.60 3.25
CA THR A 321 -14.95 13.03 4.12
C THR A 321 -15.25 14.42 4.63
N ILE A 322 -15.41 14.59 5.94
CA ILE A 322 -15.82 15.86 6.53
C ILE A 322 -14.96 16.23 7.74
N ASP A 323 -14.59 17.51 7.82
CA ASP A 323 -14.00 18.14 9.00
C ASP A 323 -15.01 19.13 9.60
N LEU A 324 -15.55 18.80 10.77
CA LEU A 324 -16.54 19.60 11.48
C LEU A 324 -15.93 20.87 12.10
N LEU A 325 -14.59 20.99 12.09
CA LEU A 325 -13.82 22.10 12.65
C LEU A 325 -13.97 22.20 14.18
N ALA A 326 -14.23 23.39 14.71
CA ALA A 326 -14.35 23.58 16.16
C ALA A 326 -15.79 23.95 16.46
N GLY A 327 -16.35 23.49 17.57
CA GLY A 327 -17.77 23.65 17.80
C GLY A 327 -18.30 22.54 18.68
N ASN A 328 -19.56 22.64 19.08
CA ASN A 328 -20.26 21.44 19.56
C ASN A 328 -21.23 21.09 18.45
N ASP A 329 -20.85 20.14 17.62
CA ASP A 329 -21.48 19.89 16.34
C ASP A 329 -22.40 18.68 16.41
N THR A 330 -23.35 18.62 15.48
CA THR A 330 -24.18 17.44 15.28
C THR A 330 -24.05 17.01 13.83
N TYR A 331 -23.53 15.82 13.59
CA TYR A 331 -23.35 15.26 12.25
C TYR A 331 -24.15 13.96 12.09
N ASN A 332 -24.76 13.80 10.93
CA ASN A 332 -25.47 12.59 10.54
C ASN A 332 -25.04 12.19 9.12
N GLY A 333 -24.12 11.23 8.99
CA GLY A 333 -23.49 10.82 7.74
C GLY A 333 -24.44 10.16 6.74
N LEU A 334 -25.50 9.50 7.23
CA LEU A 334 -26.39 8.68 6.40
C LEU A 334 -25.66 7.43 5.89
N ALA A 335 -25.81 7.05 4.62
CA ALA A 335 -25.23 5.81 4.10
C ALA A 335 -23.91 6.13 3.43
N GLY A 336 -22.94 5.21 3.46
CA GLY A 336 -21.61 5.49 2.95
C GLY A 336 -20.57 4.95 3.91
N ASN A 337 -19.32 4.86 3.47
CA ASN A 337 -18.18 4.64 4.37
C ASN A 337 -17.53 5.99 4.63
N ASP A 338 -17.95 6.65 5.70
CA ASP A 338 -17.59 8.04 5.95
C ASP A 338 -16.30 8.17 6.74
N THR A 339 -15.58 9.28 6.55
CA THR A 339 -14.45 9.70 7.40
C THR A 339 -14.77 11.04 8.02
N ILE A 340 -14.98 11.06 9.34
CA ILE A 340 -15.43 12.22 10.09
C ILE A 340 -14.31 12.70 11.02
N ILE A 341 -13.86 13.93 10.84
CA ILE A 341 -13.00 14.66 11.78
C ILE A 341 -13.91 15.58 12.59
N GLY A 342 -14.10 15.30 13.88
CA GLY A 342 -14.94 16.14 14.76
C GLY A 342 -14.27 17.48 15.09
N GLY A 343 -12.95 17.45 15.30
CA GLY A 343 -12.19 18.62 15.73
C GLY A 343 -12.57 19.09 17.14
N PRO A 344 -12.15 20.30 17.56
CA PRO A 344 -12.31 20.69 18.97
C PRO A 344 -13.75 20.99 19.39
N GLY A 345 -14.26 20.19 20.32
CA GLY A 345 -15.42 20.50 21.15
C GLY A 345 -16.14 19.23 21.60
N ALA A 346 -17.44 19.29 21.83
CA ALA A 346 -18.21 18.14 22.26
C ALA A 346 -19.27 17.81 21.22
N ASP A 347 -18.93 16.88 20.34
CA ASP A 347 -19.71 16.62 19.12
C ASP A 347 -20.65 15.42 19.27
N THR A 348 -21.71 15.42 18.49
CA THR A 348 -22.62 14.28 18.36
C THR A 348 -22.55 13.77 16.93
N ILE A 349 -21.79 12.70 16.72
CA ILE A 349 -21.50 12.14 15.40
C ILE A 349 -22.24 10.82 15.25
N ASN A 350 -23.09 10.75 14.24
CA ASN A 350 -23.67 9.52 13.74
C ASN A 350 -23.12 9.26 12.33
N GLY A 351 -22.32 8.20 12.14
CA GLY A 351 -21.85 7.80 10.81
C GLY A 351 -23.04 7.33 9.97
N GLY A 352 -23.56 6.16 10.30
CA GLY A 352 -24.84 5.67 9.78
C GLY A 352 -24.68 4.27 9.21
N PRO A 353 -25.37 3.90 8.12
CA PRO A 353 -25.10 2.63 7.46
C PRO A 353 -23.81 2.66 6.63
N GLY A 354 -22.82 1.86 7.03
CA GLY A 354 -21.63 1.59 6.24
C GLY A 354 -20.47 1.21 7.16
N SER A 355 -19.25 1.55 6.77
CA SER A 355 -18.05 1.41 7.58
C SER A 355 -17.44 2.79 7.81
N ASP A 356 -17.82 3.39 8.93
CA ASP A 356 -17.55 4.79 9.20
C ASP A 356 -16.36 4.96 10.15
N THR A 357 -15.57 6.01 9.94
CA THR A 357 -14.33 6.29 10.66
C THR A 357 -14.43 7.61 11.39
N ALA A 358 -14.24 7.59 12.71
CA ALA A 358 -13.95 8.80 13.48
C ALA A 358 -12.44 9.03 13.51
N SER A 359 -12.00 10.20 13.04
CA SER A 359 -10.59 10.56 12.91
C SER A 359 -10.20 11.70 13.85
N TYR A 360 -9.17 11.45 14.65
CA TYR A 360 -8.55 12.40 15.58
C TYR A 360 -7.13 12.77 15.16
N ALA A 361 -6.78 12.55 13.88
CA ALA A 361 -5.44 12.80 13.34
C ALA A 361 -4.96 14.26 13.54
N GLY A 362 -5.89 15.21 13.56
CA GLY A 362 -5.63 16.63 13.82
C GLY A 362 -5.45 17.02 15.29
N SER A 363 -5.74 16.11 16.23
CA SER A 363 -5.77 16.44 17.66
C SER A 363 -4.40 16.83 18.20
N ALA A 364 -4.36 17.95 18.92
CA ALA A 364 -3.13 18.50 19.50
C ALA A 364 -2.62 17.74 20.74
N THR A 365 -3.37 16.76 21.24
CA THR A 365 -2.97 15.85 22.33
C THR A 365 -3.59 14.47 22.12
N GLY A 366 -3.07 13.46 22.82
CA GLY A 366 -3.63 12.11 22.76
C GLY A 366 -5.08 12.01 23.23
N VAL A 367 -5.82 11.09 22.63
CA VAL A 367 -7.24 10.80 22.81
C VAL A 367 -7.46 9.41 23.40
N ASN A 368 -8.55 9.24 24.13
CA ASN A 368 -9.02 7.97 24.67
C ASN A 368 -10.44 7.72 24.19
N VAL A 369 -10.56 6.88 23.16
CA VAL A 369 -11.81 6.61 22.46
C VAL A 369 -12.13 5.13 22.55
N ARG A 370 -13.33 4.79 23.02
CA ARG A 370 -13.82 3.41 23.18
C ARG A 370 -15.24 3.29 22.66
N LEU A 371 -15.38 2.79 21.44
CA LEU A 371 -16.66 2.77 20.71
C LEU A 371 -17.72 1.94 21.45
N GLN A 372 -17.37 0.75 21.95
CA GLN A 372 -18.34 -0.10 22.67
C GLN A 372 -18.98 0.59 23.89
N TYR A 373 -18.24 1.46 24.57
CA TYR A 373 -18.69 2.14 25.79
C TYR A 373 -19.07 3.60 25.56
N ASN A 374 -18.97 4.09 24.31
CA ASN A 374 -19.13 5.48 23.93
C ASN A 374 -18.34 6.42 24.86
N ILE A 375 -17.07 6.08 25.10
CA ILE A 375 -16.13 6.93 25.84
C ILE A 375 -15.31 7.68 24.80
N ALA A 376 -15.33 9.00 24.84
CA ALA A 376 -14.44 9.86 24.06
C ALA A 376 -13.91 10.95 25.01
N ALA A 377 -12.59 10.98 25.21
CA ALA A 377 -11.95 11.86 26.18
C ALA A 377 -10.53 12.26 25.75
N GLY A 378 -10.09 13.45 26.16
CA GLY A 378 -8.76 13.97 25.82
C GLY A 378 -8.72 14.56 24.41
N GLY A 379 -7.88 15.58 24.20
CA GLY A 379 -7.75 16.28 22.93
C GLY A 379 -9.10 16.71 22.34
N ASP A 380 -9.22 16.50 21.04
CA ASP A 380 -10.43 16.81 20.27
C ASP A 380 -11.57 15.81 20.54
N ALA A 381 -11.28 14.61 21.08
CA ALA A 381 -12.31 13.64 21.46
C ALA A 381 -13.11 14.01 22.72
N ALA A 382 -12.77 15.12 23.39
CA ALA A 382 -13.22 15.41 24.74
C ALA A 382 -14.71 15.82 24.82
N GLY A 383 -15.57 14.84 25.02
CA GLY A 383 -17.02 15.05 25.18
C GLY A 383 -17.85 14.58 23.99
N ASP A 384 -17.21 14.01 22.97
CA ASP A 384 -17.90 13.46 21.82
C ASP A 384 -18.82 12.30 22.18
N THR A 385 -19.87 12.17 21.39
CA THR A 385 -20.80 11.06 21.39
C THR A 385 -20.77 10.45 20.01
N LEU A 386 -20.23 9.23 19.90
CA LEU A 386 -20.07 8.51 18.63
C LEU A 386 -21.10 7.39 18.53
N THR A 387 -21.87 7.38 17.44
CA THR A 387 -22.84 6.32 17.13
C THR A 387 -22.67 5.86 15.69
N SER A 388 -22.85 4.56 15.43
CA SER A 388 -22.61 3.98 14.09
C SER A 388 -21.25 4.39 13.53
N ILE A 389 -20.20 4.14 14.31
CA ILE A 389 -18.80 4.29 13.92
C ILE A 389 -18.15 2.93 14.15
N GLU A 390 -17.43 2.44 13.15
CA GLU A 390 -16.75 1.15 13.17
C GLU A 390 -15.23 1.31 13.23
N ASN A 391 -14.68 2.43 12.79
CA ASN A 391 -13.24 2.62 12.64
C ASN A 391 -12.75 3.84 13.43
N LEU A 392 -11.49 3.79 13.83
CA LEU A 392 -10.83 4.88 14.58
C LEU A 392 -9.48 5.21 13.95
N THR A 393 -9.19 6.50 13.82
CA THR A 393 -7.83 7.00 13.56
C THR A 393 -7.42 7.91 14.72
N GLY A 394 -6.30 7.60 15.37
CA GLY A 394 -5.72 8.41 16.44
C GLY A 394 -5.00 9.64 15.93
N SER A 395 -4.38 10.34 16.88
CA SER A 395 -3.62 11.57 16.73
C SER A 395 -2.13 11.30 16.46
N SER A 396 -1.30 12.34 16.57
CA SER A 396 0.16 12.21 16.55
C SER A 396 0.79 12.09 17.95
N HIS A 397 -0.03 11.73 18.94
CA HIS A 397 0.36 11.58 20.34
C HIS A 397 -0.20 10.28 20.90
N ASN A 398 0.32 9.85 22.06
CA ASN A 398 -0.10 8.63 22.73
C ASN A 398 -1.62 8.52 22.96
N ASP A 399 -2.25 7.61 22.24
CA ASP A 399 -3.69 7.38 22.20
C ASP A 399 -4.11 6.07 22.88
N THR A 400 -5.40 5.95 23.15
CA THR A 400 -6.03 4.72 23.65
C THR A 400 -7.30 4.48 22.86
N LEU A 401 -7.24 3.58 21.88
CA LEU A 401 -8.29 3.37 20.89
C LEU A 401 -8.87 1.95 20.99
N TYR A 402 -10.15 1.87 21.35
CA TYR A 402 -10.86 0.61 21.53
C TYR A 402 -12.05 0.59 20.58
N GLY A 403 -12.14 -0.47 19.79
CA GLY A 403 -13.20 -0.72 18.82
C GLY A 403 -14.54 -1.07 19.46
N ASN A 404 -15.38 -1.69 18.66
CA ASN A 404 -16.67 -2.26 19.04
C ASN A 404 -16.66 -3.78 18.75
N PRO A 405 -17.72 -4.54 19.07
CA PRO A 405 -17.71 -5.99 18.80
C PRO A 405 -17.85 -6.42 17.33
N GLY A 406 -17.90 -5.48 16.39
CA GLY A 406 -17.90 -5.72 14.94
C GLY A 406 -16.49 -5.60 14.36
N ASN A 407 -16.35 -5.71 13.04
CA ASN A 407 -15.04 -5.58 12.40
C ASN A 407 -14.62 -4.10 12.39
N ASN A 408 -13.42 -3.81 12.90
CA ASN A 408 -12.88 -2.47 13.02
C ASN A 408 -11.54 -2.33 12.30
N ILE A 409 -11.29 -1.13 11.76
CA ILE A 409 -9.97 -0.65 11.37
C ILE A 409 -9.55 0.39 12.40
N ILE A 410 -8.47 0.12 13.14
CA ILE A 410 -7.96 1.02 14.17
C ILE A 410 -6.52 1.39 13.82
N ARG A 411 -6.27 2.69 13.63
CA ARG A 411 -4.94 3.27 13.38
C ARG A 411 -4.53 4.14 14.55
N GLY A 412 -3.38 3.86 15.16
CA GLY A 412 -2.79 4.62 16.26
C GLY A 412 -2.34 6.00 15.80
N GLY A 413 -1.46 6.04 14.80
CA GLY A 413 -0.92 7.27 14.25
C GLY A 413 0.54 7.43 14.67
N ALA A 414 0.89 8.54 15.30
CA ALA A 414 2.21 8.66 15.91
C ALA A 414 2.08 8.70 17.43
N GLY A 415 3.10 8.25 18.16
CA GLY A 415 3.06 8.21 19.63
C GLY A 415 2.99 6.78 20.14
N ASP A 416 3.12 6.59 21.46
CA ASP A 416 3.02 5.26 22.06
C ASP A 416 1.55 4.95 22.35
N ASP A 417 0.91 4.16 21.48
CA ASP A 417 -0.54 3.96 21.45
C ASP A 417 -0.99 2.64 22.08
N VAL A 418 -2.26 2.60 22.48
CA VAL A 418 -2.91 1.38 22.99
C VAL A 418 -4.13 1.06 22.14
N LEU A 419 -4.06 -0.04 21.39
CA LEU A 419 -5.07 -0.43 20.40
C LEU A 419 -5.75 -1.75 20.78
N LYS A 420 -7.09 -1.80 20.67
CA LYS A 420 -7.86 -3.03 20.89
C LYS A 420 -9.13 -3.09 20.04
N GLY A 421 -9.23 -4.09 19.16
CA GLY A 421 -10.42 -4.34 18.34
C GLY A 421 -11.64 -4.81 19.13
N LEU A 422 -11.42 -5.75 20.09
CA LEU A 422 -12.41 -6.50 20.88
C LEU A 422 -12.78 -7.83 20.21
N ASN A 423 -14.05 -8.05 19.85
CA ASN A 423 -14.41 -9.20 19.01
C ASN A 423 -14.59 -8.66 17.60
N GLY A 424 -14.54 -9.53 16.60
CA GLY A 424 -14.67 -9.11 15.22
C GLY A 424 -13.40 -9.46 14.46
N ALA A 425 -13.42 -9.30 13.15
CA ALA A 425 -12.24 -9.50 12.33
C ALA A 425 -11.57 -8.15 12.10
N ASP A 426 -10.70 -7.77 13.04
CA ASP A 426 -10.15 -6.42 13.14
C ASP A 426 -8.80 -6.27 12.45
N ASN A 427 -8.48 -5.04 12.04
CA ASN A 427 -7.15 -4.64 11.59
C ASN A 427 -6.61 -3.54 12.50
N LEU A 428 -5.52 -3.83 13.21
CA LEU A 428 -4.87 -2.89 14.13
C LEU A 428 -3.53 -2.44 13.54
N TYR A 429 -3.31 -1.13 13.49
CA TYR A 429 -2.09 -0.49 12.97
C TYR A 429 -1.55 0.47 14.03
N GLY A 430 -0.38 0.17 14.62
CA GLY A 430 0.32 1.06 15.56
C GLY A 430 0.89 2.30 14.87
N ASP A 431 1.43 2.11 13.67
CA ASP A 431 2.08 3.13 12.84
C ASP A 431 3.45 3.58 13.40
N LEU A 432 3.63 4.77 13.99
CA LEU A 432 4.94 5.21 14.53
C LEU A 432 4.91 5.35 16.05
N GLY A 433 5.79 4.65 16.78
CA GLY A 433 5.88 4.75 18.23
C GLY A 433 6.06 3.38 18.86
N ASN A 434 5.94 3.29 20.19
CA ASN A 434 6.01 1.99 20.89
C ASN A 434 4.60 1.58 21.32
N ASP A 435 3.97 0.74 20.52
CA ASP A 435 2.54 0.51 20.61
C ASP A 435 2.19 -0.77 21.36
N TRP A 436 0.97 -0.81 21.89
CA TRP A 436 0.38 -1.96 22.55
C TRP A 436 -0.84 -2.42 21.77
N LEU A 437 -0.70 -3.52 21.03
CA LEU A 437 -1.75 -4.12 20.23
C LEU A 437 -2.35 -5.30 20.98
N TYR A 438 -3.60 -5.16 21.42
CA TYR A 438 -4.35 -6.22 22.08
C TYR A 438 -5.19 -6.98 21.06
N VAL A 439 -4.77 -8.22 20.78
CA VAL A 439 -5.33 -9.05 19.71
C VAL A 439 -6.11 -10.25 20.24
N ASP A 440 -6.81 -10.87 19.32
CA ASP A 440 -7.82 -11.88 19.48
C ASP A 440 -7.73 -12.85 18.28
N SER A 441 -8.12 -14.12 18.45
CA SER A 441 -8.11 -15.14 17.38
C SER A 441 -8.92 -14.82 16.11
N LEU A 442 -9.82 -13.84 16.16
CA LEU A 442 -10.64 -13.41 15.03
C LEU A 442 -9.99 -12.29 14.21
N ASP A 443 -9.00 -11.58 14.77
CA ASP A 443 -8.36 -10.45 14.11
C ASP A 443 -7.66 -10.86 12.81
N ASN A 444 -7.78 -10.01 11.80
CA ASN A 444 -7.18 -10.24 10.48
C ASN A 444 -5.72 -9.78 10.45
N ALA A 445 -5.42 -8.64 11.08
CA ALA A 445 -4.09 -8.04 11.05
C ALA A 445 -3.78 -7.26 12.34
N ALA A 446 -2.53 -7.35 12.76
CA ALA A 446 -1.94 -6.51 13.80
C ALA A 446 -0.52 -6.15 13.36
N LEU A 447 -0.32 -4.89 12.99
CA LEU A 447 0.93 -4.32 12.53
C LEU A 447 1.38 -3.27 13.56
N GLY A 448 2.55 -3.45 14.17
CA GLY A 448 3.14 -2.48 15.09
C GLY A 448 3.60 -1.26 14.31
N GLY A 449 4.54 -1.45 13.40
CA GLY A 449 5.02 -0.40 12.51
C GLY A 449 6.44 -0.01 12.87
N GLY A 450 6.68 1.27 13.13
CA GLY A 450 8.01 1.78 13.46
C GLY A 450 8.16 2.09 14.94
N GLY A 451 8.99 1.33 15.64
CA GLY A 451 9.35 1.56 17.04
C GLY A 451 9.63 0.24 17.73
N ILE A 452 9.25 0.11 19.01
CA ILE A 452 9.28 -1.17 19.73
C ILE A 452 7.86 -1.51 20.15
N ASP A 453 7.25 -2.39 19.39
CA ASP A 453 5.83 -2.69 19.49
C ASP A 453 5.57 -3.98 20.23
N ARG A 454 4.42 -4.01 20.93
CA ARG A 454 4.00 -5.11 21.78
C ARG A 454 2.65 -5.65 21.37
N LEU A 455 2.62 -6.91 20.98
CA LEU A 455 1.41 -7.69 20.77
C LEU A 455 1.06 -8.50 22.02
N ILE A 456 -0.21 -8.42 22.44
CA ILE A 456 -0.76 -9.17 23.57
C ILE A 456 -2.04 -9.88 23.14
N VAL A 457 -2.06 -11.20 23.26
CA VAL A 457 -3.26 -12.00 22.97
C VAL A 457 -4.20 -12.02 24.18
N THR A 458 -5.49 -11.73 23.96
CA THR A 458 -6.43 -11.45 25.06
C THR A 458 -7.59 -12.43 25.21
N ASN A 459 -7.99 -13.14 24.15
CA ASN A 459 -8.98 -14.20 24.25
C ASN A 459 -8.28 -15.55 24.49
N GLY A 460 -8.96 -16.53 25.09
CA GLY A 460 -8.34 -17.81 25.49
C GLY A 460 -8.05 -18.79 24.35
N ASN A 461 -8.06 -18.31 23.11
CA ASN A 461 -7.77 -19.09 21.91
C ASN A 461 -6.39 -18.71 21.40
N GLY A 462 -5.71 -19.64 20.74
CA GLY A 462 -4.44 -19.36 20.10
C GLY A 462 -4.56 -18.44 18.87
N VAL A 463 -3.56 -17.62 18.62
CA VAL A 463 -3.41 -16.80 17.41
C VAL A 463 -2.26 -17.27 16.53
N THR A 464 -2.19 -16.74 15.30
CA THR A 464 -1.01 -16.87 14.46
C THR A 464 -0.62 -15.51 13.91
N ASN A 465 0.60 -15.04 14.18
CA ASN A 465 1.08 -13.72 13.77
C ASN A 465 2.52 -13.77 13.25
N SER A 466 2.79 -13.06 12.16
CA SER A 466 4.13 -12.87 11.59
C SER A 466 4.81 -11.64 12.21
N VAL A 467 5.08 -11.72 13.51
CA VAL A 467 5.48 -10.59 14.37
C VAL A 467 6.59 -9.72 13.77
N GLY A 468 7.69 -10.29 13.28
CA GLY A 468 8.80 -9.46 12.77
C GLY A 468 8.52 -8.83 11.40
N ALA A 469 7.71 -9.48 10.53
CA ALA A 469 7.25 -8.86 9.28
C ALA A 469 6.20 -7.74 9.53
N ASN A 470 5.53 -7.83 10.68
CA ASN A 470 4.51 -6.89 11.12
C ASN A 470 5.08 -5.74 11.97
N GLY A 471 6.40 -5.66 12.14
CA GLY A 471 7.06 -4.67 13.00
C GLY A 471 6.67 -4.82 14.47
N ILE A 472 6.68 -6.04 15.00
CA ILE A 472 6.38 -6.34 16.40
C ILE A 472 7.59 -7.03 17.02
N GLU A 473 8.20 -6.38 18.01
CA GLU A 473 9.40 -6.85 18.70
C GLU A 473 9.05 -7.72 19.92
N ILE A 474 7.89 -7.50 20.53
CA ILE A 474 7.49 -8.19 21.76
C ILE A 474 6.12 -8.81 21.59
N ALA A 475 6.04 -10.14 21.64
CA ALA A 475 4.77 -10.85 21.54
C ALA A 475 4.52 -11.71 22.78
N THR A 476 3.33 -11.60 23.36
CA THR A 476 2.91 -12.41 24.50
C THR A 476 1.57 -13.08 24.23
N GLY A 477 1.60 -14.41 24.27
CA GLY A 477 0.45 -15.28 24.12
C GLY A 477 -0.45 -15.34 25.34
N ASN A 478 -1.35 -16.32 25.32
CA ASN A 478 -2.41 -16.50 26.30
C ASN A 478 -2.41 -17.93 26.89
N ILE A 479 -3.57 -18.58 26.99
CA ILE A 479 -3.73 -19.96 27.48
C ILE A 479 -3.97 -20.96 26.33
N GLY A 480 -4.06 -20.46 25.09
CA GLY A 480 -4.28 -21.25 23.88
C GLY A 480 -3.02 -21.28 23.01
N ASN A 481 -3.01 -22.22 22.06
CA ASN A 481 -1.84 -22.54 21.24
C ASN A 481 -1.49 -21.44 20.22
N ASP A 482 -0.60 -20.55 20.61
CA ASP A 482 -0.15 -19.37 19.89
C ASP A 482 1.01 -19.68 18.94
N ARG A 483 1.08 -18.96 17.82
CA ARG A 483 2.17 -19.07 16.83
C ARG A 483 2.74 -17.71 16.47
N PHE A 484 4.00 -17.47 16.82
CA PHE A 484 4.71 -16.22 16.53
C PHE A 484 5.91 -16.47 15.61
N TYR A 485 5.98 -15.74 14.50
CA TYR A 485 7.03 -15.88 13.49
C TYR A 485 7.76 -14.55 13.23
N GLY A 486 9.04 -14.46 13.58
CA GLY A 486 9.86 -13.26 13.38
C GLY A 486 10.28 -13.00 11.94
N GLY A 487 10.40 -14.03 11.10
CA GLY A 487 10.76 -13.85 9.69
C GLY A 487 12.22 -13.45 9.48
N ALA A 488 12.48 -12.54 8.54
CA ALA A 488 13.83 -12.15 8.12
C ALA A 488 14.24 -10.72 8.55
N SER A 489 13.49 -10.10 9.46
CA SER A 489 13.93 -8.85 10.09
C SER A 489 15.16 -9.14 10.95
N SER A 490 16.07 -8.17 11.10
CA SER A 490 17.24 -8.30 11.97
C SER A 490 16.97 -7.76 13.38
N ALA A 491 15.72 -7.79 13.81
CA ALA A 491 15.27 -7.20 15.07
C ALA A 491 15.32 -8.26 16.17
N ASP A 492 15.88 -7.92 17.33
CA ASP A 492 15.89 -8.81 18.49
C ASP A 492 14.46 -8.92 19.05
N LEU A 493 13.89 -10.12 19.03
CA LEU A 493 12.52 -10.39 19.44
C LEU A 493 12.45 -10.93 20.87
N THR A 494 11.36 -10.60 21.57
CA THR A 494 10.98 -11.25 22.83
C THR A 494 9.62 -11.90 22.67
N LEU A 495 9.61 -13.23 22.51
CA LEU A 495 8.41 -14.02 22.27
C LEU A 495 8.09 -14.86 23.52
N ARG A 496 6.85 -14.84 23.97
CA ARG A 496 6.40 -15.63 25.13
C ARG A 496 5.08 -16.32 24.84
N GLY A 497 5.06 -17.65 24.85
CA GLY A 497 3.88 -18.48 24.61
C GLY A 497 2.86 -18.40 25.75
N ARG A 498 3.35 -18.59 26.98
CA ARG A 498 2.60 -18.69 28.25
C ARG A 498 2.04 -20.09 28.48
N ALA A 499 0.76 -20.34 28.19
CA ALA A 499 0.17 -21.65 28.42
C ALA A 499 -0.47 -22.13 27.13
N GLY A 500 -0.38 -23.42 26.84
CA GLY A 500 -0.80 -23.96 25.55
C GLY A 500 0.37 -24.65 24.88
N ASP A 501 0.15 -25.29 23.73
CA ASP A 501 1.25 -25.85 22.94
C ASP A 501 1.60 -24.86 21.82
N ASP A 502 2.61 -24.04 22.06
CA ASP A 502 2.94 -22.85 21.29
C ASP A 502 4.06 -23.09 20.26
N ILE A 503 4.13 -22.24 19.24
CA ILE A 503 5.22 -22.24 18.24
C ILE A 503 5.85 -20.85 18.20
N LEU A 504 7.11 -20.76 18.62
CA LEU A 504 7.87 -19.51 18.72
C LEU A 504 9.08 -19.57 17.80
N HIS A 505 9.10 -18.74 16.75
CA HIS A 505 10.22 -18.65 15.81
C HIS A 505 10.81 -17.23 15.84
N GLY A 506 12.06 -17.10 16.31
CA GLY A 506 12.76 -15.81 16.46
C GLY A 506 13.13 -15.17 15.12
N GLY A 507 13.67 -15.94 14.17
CA GLY A 507 13.96 -15.42 12.84
C GLY A 507 15.41 -14.98 12.70
N SER A 508 15.68 -13.68 12.51
CA SER A 508 17.06 -13.15 12.57
C SER A 508 17.17 -12.13 13.69
N GLY A 509 18.32 -12.04 14.35
CA GLY A 509 18.49 -11.20 15.54
C GLY A 509 18.90 -12.05 16.74
N ASP A 510 19.19 -11.41 17.86
CA ASP A 510 19.51 -12.10 19.12
C ASP A 510 18.24 -12.24 19.96
N ASP A 511 17.49 -13.33 19.78
CA ASP A 511 16.12 -13.45 20.24
C ASP A 511 15.98 -14.06 21.65
N PHE A 512 14.87 -13.75 22.33
CA PHE A 512 14.44 -14.37 23.58
C PHE A 512 13.10 -15.08 23.40
N LEU A 513 13.09 -16.40 23.51
CA LEU A 513 11.91 -17.23 23.33
C LEU A 513 11.55 -17.93 24.64
N TYR A 514 10.35 -17.71 25.15
CA TYR A 514 9.83 -18.33 26.37
C TYR A 514 8.64 -19.23 26.03
N GLY A 515 8.83 -20.56 26.08
CA GLY A 515 7.69 -21.49 25.96
C GLY A 515 6.72 -21.29 27.11
N ASP A 516 7.28 -21.23 28.33
CA ASP A 516 6.54 -21.31 29.58
C ASP A 516 5.85 -22.69 29.70
N ALA A 517 4.53 -22.82 29.86
CA ALA A 517 3.88 -24.08 30.20
C ALA A 517 3.12 -24.74 29.04
N GLY A 518 3.53 -25.93 28.64
CA GLY A 518 2.84 -26.72 27.62
C GLY A 518 3.86 -27.37 26.70
N ALA A 519 3.41 -28.05 25.64
CA ALA A 519 4.32 -28.74 24.75
C ALA A 519 4.78 -27.82 23.60
N ASP A 520 5.74 -26.94 23.86
CA ASP A 520 6.10 -25.88 22.93
C ASP A 520 7.16 -26.29 21.90
N GLN A 521 7.24 -25.49 20.84
CA GLN A 521 8.29 -25.55 19.82
C GLN A 521 8.99 -24.20 19.74
N LEU A 522 10.30 -24.18 20.01
CA LEU A 522 11.11 -22.97 20.04
C LEU A 522 12.23 -23.07 19.00
N ARG A 523 12.28 -22.09 18.10
CA ARG A 523 13.31 -21.98 17.08
C ARG A 523 13.93 -20.58 17.08
N GLY A 524 15.20 -20.46 17.48
CA GLY A 524 15.93 -19.19 17.52
C GLY A 524 16.04 -18.59 16.13
N GLY A 525 16.85 -19.20 15.26
CA GLY A 525 17.01 -18.74 13.89
C GLY A 525 18.44 -18.32 13.65
N SER A 526 18.71 -17.10 13.21
CA SER A 526 20.09 -16.62 13.05
C SER A 526 20.42 -15.51 14.04
N GLY A 527 21.51 -15.64 14.77
CA GLY A 527 21.93 -14.67 15.78
C GLY A 527 22.46 -15.39 17.01
N LEU A 528 22.35 -14.77 18.18
CA LEU A 528 22.67 -15.34 19.48
C LEU A 528 21.40 -15.48 20.32
N ASP A 529 20.72 -16.61 20.18
CA ASP A 529 19.38 -16.79 20.70
C ASP A 529 19.37 -17.36 22.12
N ARG A 530 18.30 -17.06 22.86
CA ARG A 530 18.03 -17.59 24.20
C ARG A 530 16.66 -18.24 24.25
N LEU A 531 16.66 -19.55 24.33
CA LEU A 531 15.48 -20.39 24.39
C LEU A 531 15.25 -20.81 25.84
N PHE A 532 14.14 -20.39 26.42
CA PHE A 532 13.71 -20.73 27.77
C PHE A 532 12.65 -21.82 27.68
N ILE A 533 13.00 -23.00 28.20
CA ILE A 533 12.25 -24.25 27.97
C ILE A 533 11.83 -24.91 29.27
N ASP A 534 10.83 -25.79 29.21
CA ASP A 534 10.44 -26.68 30.30
C ASP A 534 10.53 -28.18 29.90
N GLU A 535 10.06 -29.09 30.77
CA GLU A 535 10.10 -30.54 30.52
C GLU A 535 9.12 -31.08 29.48
N ASN A 536 8.16 -30.27 29.05
CA ASN A 536 7.12 -30.65 28.11
C ASN A 536 7.43 -30.22 26.67
N ASP A 537 8.40 -29.32 26.48
CA ASP A 537 8.79 -28.80 25.17
C ASP A 537 9.32 -29.90 24.24
N THR A 538 8.87 -29.86 22.99
CA THR A 538 8.99 -31.00 22.06
C THR A 538 9.94 -30.77 20.89
N ALA A 539 10.27 -29.51 20.56
CA ALA A 539 11.20 -29.18 19.48
C ALA A 539 11.98 -27.90 19.79
N ILE A 540 13.27 -28.06 20.07
CA ILE A 540 14.20 -26.97 20.40
C ILE A 540 15.25 -26.89 19.30
N ASP A 541 15.40 -25.72 18.69
CA ASP A 541 16.39 -25.45 17.64
C ASP A 541 16.98 -24.03 17.82
N GLY A 542 18.24 -23.90 18.24
CA GLY A 542 18.94 -22.61 18.34
C GLY A 542 19.13 -21.97 16.96
N GLY A 543 19.38 -22.80 15.94
CA GLY A 543 19.51 -22.37 14.55
C GLY A 543 20.95 -22.07 14.11
N ALA A 544 21.11 -21.08 13.23
CA ALA A 544 22.37 -20.64 12.67
C ALA A 544 23.01 -19.53 13.52
N GLY A 545 23.82 -19.92 14.48
CA GLY A 545 24.55 -19.01 15.35
C GLY A 545 25.86 -19.64 15.80
N ASN A 546 26.62 -18.93 16.63
CA ASN A 546 27.57 -19.57 17.52
C ASN A 546 27.26 -19.04 18.92
N GLN A 547 26.96 -19.90 19.88
CA GLN A 547 26.62 -19.56 21.27
C GLN A 547 25.13 -19.35 21.55
N ASP A 548 24.28 -20.04 20.79
CA ASP A 548 22.87 -20.15 21.11
C ASP A 548 22.71 -20.85 22.46
N ARG A 549 21.72 -20.41 23.23
CA ARG A 549 21.56 -20.80 24.63
C ARG A 549 20.21 -21.41 24.90
N VAL A 550 20.23 -22.59 25.51
CA VAL A 550 19.07 -23.17 26.16
C VAL A 550 19.15 -22.94 27.66
N ILE A 551 18.03 -22.51 28.23
CA ILE A 551 17.87 -22.24 29.65
C ILE A 551 16.64 -23.00 30.13
N VAL A 552 16.86 -24.08 30.89
CA VAL A 552 15.77 -24.83 31.48
C VAL A 552 15.16 -24.00 32.62
N GLN A 553 13.86 -23.72 32.51
CA GLN A 553 13.11 -22.95 33.50
C GLN A 553 12.69 -23.85 34.67
N GLN A 554 12.63 -23.25 35.87
CA GLN A 554 12.00 -23.90 37.02
C GLN A 554 10.55 -23.41 37.13
N LEU A 555 9.63 -24.10 36.47
CA LEU A 555 8.20 -23.85 36.66
C LEU A 555 7.71 -24.55 37.94
N ALA A 556 6.60 -24.05 38.51
CA ALA A 556 6.00 -24.66 39.70
C ALA A 556 5.43 -26.06 39.42
N SER A 557 5.13 -26.37 38.16
CA SER A 557 4.70 -27.66 37.64
C SER A 557 5.84 -28.64 37.37
N ALA A 558 7.09 -28.15 37.25
CA ALA A 558 8.21 -28.95 36.83
C ALA A 558 8.61 -30.00 37.87
N THR A 559 8.53 -31.27 37.48
CA THR A 559 8.85 -32.43 38.35
C THR A 559 9.91 -33.38 37.79
N SER A 560 10.33 -33.17 36.54
CA SER A 560 11.37 -33.94 35.85
C SER A 560 12.38 -32.97 35.23
N GLY A 561 13.60 -33.42 34.97
CA GLY A 561 14.56 -32.66 34.18
C GLY A 561 14.33 -32.84 32.67
N VAL A 562 15.11 -32.12 31.89
CA VAL A 562 15.00 -32.03 30.44
C VAL A 562 16.11 -32.84 29.77
N THR A 563 15.83 -33.42 28.60
CA THR A 563 16.86 -33.99 27.74
C THR A 563 17.03 -33.15 26.47
N VAL A 564 18.23 -32.64 26.21
CA VAL A 564 18.57 -31.86 25.00
C VAL A 564 19.71 -32.56 24.26
N ASP A 565 19.50 -32.83 22.97
CA ASP A 565 20.58 -33.22 22.05
C ASP A 565 21.18 -31.94 21.46
N MET A 566 22.36 -31.55 21.93
CA MET A 566 22.97 -30.26 21.66
C MET A 566 23.25 -30.06 20.16
N ALA A 567 23.62 -31.12 19.45
CA ALA A 567 23.92 -31.05 18.03
C ALA A 567 22.65 -31.07 17.17
N ALA A 568 21.66 -31.89 17.54
CA ALA A 568 20.39 -31.93 16.81
C ALA A 568 19.58 -30.64 17.00
N SER A 569 19.73 -29.98 18.15
CA SER A 569 19.11 -28.70 18.47
C SER A 569 19.94 -27.49 18.06
N ASN A 570 21.14 -27.63 17.50
CA ASN A 570 22.03 -26.50 17.16
C ASN A 570 22.20 -25.50 18.34
N VAL A 571 22.62 -26.01 19.51
CA VAL A 571 22.82 -25.19 20.72
C VAL A 571 24.23 -25.44 21.26
N GLU A 572 24.93 -24.38 21.64
CA GLU A 572 26.28 -24.48 22.19
C GLU A 572 26.34 -24.31 23.70
N VAL A 573 25.35 -23.66 24.30
CA VAL A 573 25.31 -23.39 25.74
C VAL A 573 24.01 -23.88 26.35
N ALA A 574 24.08 -24.70 27.39
CA ALA A 574 22.90 -25.16 28.13
C ALA A 574 23.03 -24.89 29.61
N TYR A 575 21.93 -24.43 30.22
CA TYR A 575 21.81 -24.25 31.66
C TYR A 575 20.61 -25.04 32.19
N GLY A 576 20.86 -26.00 33.07
CA GLY A 576 19.85 -26.80 33.75
C GLY A 576 19.15 -26.06 34.89
N ASN A 577 18.26 -26.75 35.60
CA ASN A 577 17.47 -26.20 36.70
C ASN A 577 17.79 -26.83 38.07
N ARG A 578 16.82 -27.42 38.77
CA ARG A 578 17.03 -28.16 40.04
C ARG A 578 16.72 -29.65 39.89
N ASN A 579 16.30 -30.06 38.71
CA ASN A 579 15.92 -31.41 38.37
C ASN A 579 17.06 -32.05 37.57
N ASP A 580 17.06 -33.38 37.53
CA ASP A 580 18.07 -34.19 36.86
C ASP A 580 18.01 -33.99 35.32
N ASP A 581 18.84 -33.09 34.80
CA ASP A 581 18.88 -32.69 33.39
C ASP A 581 19.89 -33.54 32.59
N THR A 582 19.66 -33.71 31.29
CA THR A 582 20.56 -34.43 30.37
C THR A 582 20.88 -33.59 29.15
N PHE A 583 22.14 -33.16 29.02
CA PHE A 583 22.65 -32.44 27.86
C PHE A 583 23.63 -33.32 27.09
N ASN A 584 23.18 -33.83 25.93
CA ASN A 584 23.93 -34.78 25.11
C ASN A 584 24.58 -34.08 23.92
N GLY A 585 25.89 -33.88 23.98
CA GLY A 585 26.72 -33.31 22.92
C GLY A 585 27.53 -34.31 22.11
N ALA A 586 27.30 -35.64 22.25
CA ALA A 586 28.18 -36.66 21.67
C ALA A 586 28.38 -36.57 20.15
N SER A 587 27.41 -35.99 19.43
CA SER A 587 27.44 -35.74 17.98
C SER A 587 27.91 -34.34 17.60
N SER A 588 28.19 -33.47 18.57
CA SER A 588 28.61 -32.09 18.34
C SER A 588 30.05 -32.00 17.83
N THR A 589 30.27 -31.04 16.93
CA THR A 589 31.59 -30.70 16.38
C THR A 589 32.08 -29.31 16.79
N VAL A 590 31.28 -28.60 17.59
CA VAL A 590 31.56 -27.26 18.11
C VAL A 590 31.75 -27.31 19.62
N ALA A 591 32.49 -26.33 20.14
CA ALA A 591 32.78 -26.26 21.57
C ALA A 591 31.52 -25.92 22.37
N LEU A 592 31.19 -26.76 23.35
CA LEU A 592 30.02 -26.66 24.20
C LEU A 592 30.35 -26.05 25.56
N SER A 593 29.37 -25.41 26.19
CA SER A 593 29.41 -24.98 27.59
C SER A 593 28.14 -25.41 28.30
N LEU A 594 28.24 -26.48 29.08
CA LEU A 594 27.12 -27.16 29.73
C LEU A 594 27.17 -26.91 31.24
N TYR A 595 26.05 -26.48 31.81
CA TYR A 595 25.91 -26.18 33.23
C TYR A 595 24.70 -26.95 33.79
N GLY A 596 24.92 -27.96 34.61
CA GLY A 596 23.85 -28.79 35.21
C GLY A 596 23.01 -28.03 36.23
N ARG A 597 23.67 -27.33 37.15
CA ARG A 597 23.13 -26.63 38.32
C ARG A 597 22.86 -27.53 39.52
N ASN A 598 21.61 -27.83 39.86
CA ASN A 598 21.30 -28.78 40.93
C ASN A 598 20.49 -29.91 40.32
N GLY A 599 20.49 -31.07 40.98
CA GLY A 599 19.99 -32.29 40.36
C GLY A 599 21.15 -33.24 40.12
N GLN A 600 20.85 -34.48 39.72
CA GLN A 600 21.84 -35.43 39.23
C GLN A 600 21.90 -35.32 37.71
N ASP A 601 22.78 -34.48 37.22
CA ASP A 601 22.80 -34.10 35.80
C ASP A 601 23.68 -35.03 34.99
N THR A 602 23.37 -35.20 33.70
CA THR A 602 24.20 -35.94 32.74
C THR A 602 24.63 -35.00 31.62
N LEU A 603 25.92 -34.64 31.63
CA LEU A 603 26.53 -33.71 30.69
C LEU A 603 27.52 -34.47 29.81
N THR A 604 27.31 -34.45 28.50
CA THR A 604 28.20 -35.10 27.52
C THR A 604 28.69 -34.08 26.50
N GLY A 605 30.00 -33.91 26.36
CA GLY A 605 30.65 -33.13 25.31
C GLY A 605 30.71 -33.87 23.97
N GLY A 606 31.28 -33.21 22.97
CA GLY A 606 31.42 -33.67 21.60
C GLY A 606 32.87 -33.92 21.22
N SER A 607 33.27 -33.40 20.05
CA SER A 607 34.63 -33.57 19.49
C SER A 607 35.52 -32.32 19.57
N ALA A 608 35.02 -31.25 20.19
CA ALA A 608 35.71 -29.99 20.36
C ALA A 608 36.20 -29.83 21.81
N ASN A 609 36.82 -28.70 22.16
CA ASN A 609 37.25 -28.46 23.54
C ASN A 609 36.08 -27.90 24.36
N ASP A 610 35.46 -28.75 25.16
CA ASP A 610 34.21 -28.47 25.83
C ASP A 610 34.40 -28.03 27.29
N ARG A 611 33.38 -27.38 27.85
CA ARG A 611 33.33 -27.00 29.26
C ARG A 611 32.06 -27.54 29.91
N LEU A 612 32.23 -28.44 30.86
CA LEU A 612 31.15 -29.07 31.59
C LEU A 612 31.26 -28.68 33.08
N TYR A 613 30.17 -28.14 33.62
CA TYR A 613 30.04 -27.76 35.02
C TYR A 613 28.82 -28.48 35.60
N GLY A 614 29.01 -29.36 36.58
CA GLY A 614 27.90 -29.90 37.39
C GLY A 614 27.24 -28.78 38.21
N ASP A 615 28.07 -28.06 38.96
CA ASP A 615 27.75 -26.85 39.76
C ASP A 615 26.96 -27.12 41.07
N ASN A 616 26.84 -26.09 41.90
CA ASN A 616 27.20 -26.11 43.32
C ASN A 616 25.96 -25.92 44.21
N ASN A 617 25.46 -26.97 44.89
CA ASN A 617 24.83 -26.92 46.24
C ASN A 617 24.10 -28.22 46.68
N ASP A 618 24.05 -29.29 45.87
CA ASP A 618 23.32 -30.50 46.25
C ASP A 618 24.22 -31.56 46.91
N ALA A 619 24.17 -31.64 48.24
CA ALA A 619 24.96 -32.57 49.05
C ALA A 619 24.65 -34.07 48.80
N ALA A 620 23.73 -34.42 47.89
CA ALA A 620 23.30 -35.79 47.63
C ALA A 620 23.20 -36.20 46.15
N ALA A 621 23.34 -35.28 45.21
CA ALA A 621 23.34 -35.58 43.78
C ALA A 621 24.78 -35.75 43.27
N GLY A 622 25.01 -36.70 42.37
CA GLY A 622 26.31 -36.88 41.71
C GLY A 622 26.11 -36.78 40.22
N ASP A 623 26.83 -35.88 39.59
CA ASP A 623 26.68 -35.58 38.17
C ASP A 623 27.52 -36.54 37.32
N ILE A 624 27.09 -36.78 36.08
CA ILE A 624 27.87 -37.52 35.09
C ILE A 624 28.44 -36.51 34.10
N LEU A 625 29.76 -36.35 34.09
CA LEU A 625 30.47 -35.46 33.17
C LEU A 625 31.33 -36.30 32.22
N ASN A 626 30.93 -36.37 30.95
CA ASN A 626 31.71 -37.00 29.89
C ASN A 626 32.27 -35.93 28.94
N GLY A 627 33.59 -35.75 28.91
CA GLY A 627 34.23 -34.73 28.06
C GLY A 627 34.06 -35.01 26.55
N GLY A 628 34.09 -36.28 26.15
CA GLY A 628 34.15 -36.66 24.75
C GLY A 628 35.58 -36.67 24.22
N GLN A 629 35.77 -36.19 22.98
CA GLN A 629 37.10 -35.97 22.40
C GLN A 629 37.44 -34.48 22.47
N GLY A 630 38.70 -34.16 22.75
CA GLY A 630 39.14 -32.77 22.80
C GLY A 630 40.02 -32.53 24.01
N ASN A 631 40.36 -31.28 24.29
CA ASN A 631 40.97 -30.88 25.56
C ASN A 631 39.88 -30.26 26.43
N ASP A 632 39.22 -31.08 27.22
CA ASP A 632 37.99 -30.68 27.89
C ASP A 632 38.25 -30.12 29.29
N PHE A 633 37.30 -29.32 29.77
CA PHE A 633 37.28 -28.81 31.13
C PHE A 633 36.06 -29.35 31.85
N LEU A 634 36.27 -30.17 32.87
CA LEU A 634 35.21 -30.80 33.66
C LEU A 634 35.31 -30.30 35.10
N HIS A 635 34.22 -29.75 35.62
CA HIS A 635 34.14 -29.24 36.99
C HIS A 635 32.92 -29.85 37.67
N GLY A 636 33.15 -30.72 38.66
CA GLY A 636 32.06 -31.38 39.41
C GLY A 636 31.21 -30.37 40.18
N GLY A 637 31.82 -29.69 41.15
CA GLY A 637 31.16 -28.64 41.93
C GLY A 637 31.80 -28.47 43.29
N THR A 638 31.45 -27.42 44.02
CA THR A 638 31.95 -27.25 45.40
C THR A 638 31.06 -28.00 46.38
N ASN A 639 31.64 -28.98 47.08
CA ASN A 639 31.07 -29.59 48.28
C ASN A 639 30.35 -28.55 49.14
N GLY A 640 29.01 -28.62 49.18
CA GLY A 640 28.22 -27.77 50.07
C GLY A 640 28.77 -27.80 51.49
N ALA A 641 28.56 -26.73 52.27
CA ALA A 641 29.17 -26.47 53.58
C ALA A 641 28.97 -27.55 54.68
N GLY A 642 28.41 -28.73 54.36
CA GLY A 642 28.16 -29.88 55.22
C GLY A 642 29.13 -31.06 55.08
N GLY A 643 30.08 -31.07 54.14
CA GLY A 643 31.12 -32.12 54.05
C GLY A 643 30.61 -33.51 53.64
N PHE A 644 29.52 -33.58 52.89
CA PHE A 644 29.15 -34.77 52.12
C PHE A 644 29.81 -34.66 50.75
N ALA A 645 30.46 -35.74 50.31
CA ALA A 645 31.08 -35.83 48.99
C ALA A 645 29.98 -36.06 47.95
N GLU A 646 29.82 -35.11 47.04
CA GLU A 646 29.16 -35.32 45.75
C GLU A 646 29.87 -36.50 45.05
N ARG A 647 29.11 -37.40 44.42
CA ARG A 647 29.69 -38.60 43.75
C ARG A 647 29.66 -38.41 42.25
N ASP A 648 30.38 -37.41 41.79
CA ASP A 648 30.48 -37.11 40.37
C ASP A 648 31.23 -38.23 39.65
N GLN A 649 30.72 -38.58 38.49
CA GLN A 649 31.33 -39.53 37.58
C GLN A 649 31.93 -38.78 36.39
N PHE A 650 33.26 -38.75 36.37
CA PHE A 650 34.03 -38.24 35.22
C PHE A 650 34.34 -39.38 34.26
N ILE A 651 33.94 -39.25 32.99
CA ILE A 651 34.15 -40.23 31.92
C ILE A 651 35.15 -39.65 30.91
N PHE A 652 36.13 -40.48 30.54
CA PHE A 652 37.18 -40.17 29.57
C PHE A 652 37.11 -41.16 28.42
N ASP A 653 36.96 -40.67 27.19
CA ASP A 653 37.04 -41.50 26.00
C ASP A 653 38.50 -41.85 25.66
N ALA A 654 38.71 -42.91 24.87
CA ALA A 654 40.04 -43.49 24.64
C ALA A 654 40.94 -42.68 23.67
N ASP A 655 40.50 -41.52 23.21
CA ASP A 655 41.12 -40.74 22.14
C ASP A 655 41.87 -39.47 22.65
N TRP A 656 42.39 -38.67 21.72
CA TRP A 656 43.53 -37.77 21.94
C TRP A 656 43.10 -36.42 22.53
N GLY A 657 43.46 -36.15 23.78
CA GLY A 657 43.08 -34.96 24.54
C GLY A 657 43.84 -34.78 25.87
N ASP A 658 44.07 -33.53 26.29
CA ASP A 658 44.59 -33.15 27.61
C ASP A 658 43.45 -32.56 28.47
N ASP A 659 42.61 -33.44 29.04
CA ASP A 659 41.48 -33.02 29.89
C ASP A 659 41.91 -32.44 31.23
N ARG A 660 41.14 -31.47 31.71
CA ARG A 660 41.34 -30.82 33.02
C ARG A 660 40.12 -31.01 33.89
N ILE A 661 40.35 -31.57 35.06
CA ILE A 661 39.30 -31.83 36.05
C ILE A 661 39.52 -30.93 37.27
N PHE A 662 38.44 -30.35 37.77
CA PHE A 662 38.40 -29.57 39.00
C PHE A 662 37.34 -30.14 39.95
N ASP A 663 37.60 -30.02 41.25
CA ASP A 663 36.71 -30.44 42.34
C ASP A 663 36.14 -31.87 42.19
N PHE A 664 37.05 -32.85 42.09
CA PHE A 664 36.77 -34.29 41.90
C PHE A 664 36.65 -35.09 43.21
N ALA A 665 36.35 -34.41 44.32
CA ALA A 665 36.61 -34.89 45.69
C ALA A 665 35.84 -36.14 46.11
#